data_AF-A0A554WJS2-F1
#
_entry.id   AF-A0A554WJS2-F1
#
_cell.length_a   1.000
_cell.length_b   1.000
_cell.length_c   1.000
_cell.angle_alpha   90.00
_cell.angle_beta   90.00
_cell.angle_gamma   90.00
#
_symmetry.space_group_name_H-M   'P 1'
#
loop_
_entity.id
_entity.type
_entity.pdbx_description
1 polymer ?
#
loop_
_entity_poly.entity_id
_entity_poly.type
_entity_poly.pdbx_seq_one_letter_code
_entity_poly.pdbx_strand_id
1 'polypeptide(L)'
;MTQLSADYQALAQYRPTHKVRFVTAASLFDGHDAAINIMRRILQSMGAEVIHLGHNRSVDEIVTAALQEDVQGIAVSSYQGGHMEFFTYMVDQLRARGAGHVLVFGGGGGVIVPSEIRALMDYGVARIYSPEDGQRMGLQGMIGEMVMRCDHDLSGYAPRSLEAIQGHSDTAWRALAQLITALDNGRADPALLQALREQARQVRVPVLGITGTGGAGKSSLTDELIRRLRLDQDDALRVAVISIDPSRRKSGGALLGDRIRMNAIGPWRQGPRVYMRSLATRDFGSEISAALPDVIAACKVAGFDLVIVETSGIGQGDAAIVPHVDVPLYVMTPEFGAASQLEKIDMLDFAEFVAINKFDRKGALDALRDVSKQVQRNKEAWGKRPEDMPVFGTMAARFNDDGVTALYQALLLRLAELGLHLPLGVDGGRLPRVHTRHSSNLHAIVPPQRSRYLAEIADTVRAYKRRVHEQARLAREIQQLRATAAMLAVDKPHRPKAAEATLDLAAQREQRLHPDARKLLAQWPDMQKAYAGDEYVVKIRDKEVRTRLVHTTLSGNKIRKVVLPKYEDHGELLKWLMLENVPGSFPYTAGVFAFKRENEDPTRMFAGEGDPFRTNRRFKLLSEGMPAKRLSTAFDSVTLYGHDPDPRPDIYGKVGNSGVSVATLDDMKVLYSGFDLCDPSTSVSMTINGPAPAILAMFFNTAIDQQIDKFRADNGRVNRPGNRGGCWV
;
A
#
# COMPACT_ATOMS: atom_id res chain seq x y z
N MET A 1 -2.17 -24.84 25.53
CA MET A 1 -1.66 -25.28 24.21
C MET A 1 -2.09 -26.71 24.01
N THR A 2 -3.11 -26.93 23.19
CA THR A 2 -3.51 -28.27 22.75
C THR A 2 -2.34 -28.89 21.96
N GLN A 3 -1.85 -30.06 22.37
CA GLN A 3 -0.87 -30.81 21.58
C GLN A 3 -1.52 -31.20 20.24
N LEU A 4 -0.89 -30.81 19.13
CA LEU A 4 -1.28 -31.27 17.79
C LEU A 4 -1.18 -32.79 17.72
N SER A 5 -2.07 -33.45 16.97
CA SER A 5 -1.94 -34.89 16.70
C SER A 5 -0.62 -35.20 16.00
N ALA A 6 -0.13 -36.44 16.12
CA ALA A 6 1.15 -36.86 15.53
C ALA A 6 1.21 -36.59 14.01
N ASP A 7 0.10 -36.80 13.29
CA ASP A 7 0.01 -36.56 11.85
C ASP A 7 0.22 -35.07 11.51
N TYR A 8 -0.37 -34.15 12.28
CA TYR A 8 -0.19 -32.71 12.06
C TYR A 8 1.19 -32.21 12.47
N GLN A 9 1.83 -32.86 13.45
CA GLN A 9 3.23 -32.60 13.79
C GLN A 9 4.15 -33.02 12.64
N ALA A 10 3.90 -34.17 12.01
CA ALA A 10 4.65 -34.63 10.84
C ALA A 10 4.49 -33.65 9.66
N LEU A 11 3.26 -33.21 9.36
CA LEU A 11 3.01 -32.20 8.34
C LEU A 11 3.71 -30.87 8.65
N ALA A 12 3.66 -30.39 9.89
CA ALA A 12 4.32 -29.14 10.29
C ALA A 12 5.87 -29.17 10.09
N GLN A 13 6.46 -30.36 10.02
CA GLN A 13 7.89 -30.56 9.80
C GLN A 13 8.23 -30.98 8.37
N TYR A 14 7.25 -31.12 7.48
CA TYR A 14 7.45 -31.56 6.10
C TYR A 14 8.48 -30.69 5.36
N ARG A 15 9.34 -31.33 4.57
CA ARG A 15 10.30 -30.67 3.68
C ARG A 15 10.20 -31.32 2.30
N PRO A 16 10.06 -30.53 1.22
CA PRO A 16 9.88 -31.08 -0.10
C PRO A 16 11.16 -31.72 -0.63
N THR A 17 10.98 -32.75 -1.46
CA THR A 17 12.05 -33.44 -2.18
C THR A 17 12.34 -32.77 -3.53
N HIS A 18 11.30 -32.24 -4.18
CA HIS A 18 11.38 -31.49 -5.43
C HIS A 18 11.44 -29.98 -5.17
N LYS A 19 11.74 -29.22 -6.23
CA LYS A 19 11.68 -27.76 -6.22
C LYS A 19 10.23 -27.30 -6.33
N VAL A 20 9.55 -27.26 -5.18
CA VAL A 20 8.15 -26.85 -5.08
C VAL A 20 8.04 -25.33 -5.20
N ARG A 21 7.27 -24.88 -6.18
CA ARG A 21 6.99 -23.48 -6.46
C ARG A 21 5.52 -23.16 -6.20
N PHE A 22 5.25 -22.00 -5.63
CA PHE A 22 3.89 -21.50 -5.37
C PHE A 22 3.68 -20.09 -5.90
N VAL A 23 2.53 -19.85 -6.53
CA VAL A 23 1.98 -18.50 -6.69
C VAL A 23 1.09 -18.18 -5.49
N THR A 24 1.28 -17.01 -4.87
CA THR A 24 0.45 -16.57 -3.74
C THR A 24 -0.13 -15.17 -3.98
N ALA A 25 -1.43 -15.00 -3.74
CA ALA A 25 -2.13 -13.72 -3.95
C ALA A 25 -3.35 -13.56 -3.03
N ALA A 26 -3.84 -12.34 -2.86
CA ALA A 26 -5.23 -12.10 -2.45
C ALA A 26 -6.12 -11.90 -3.69
N SER A 27 -7.40 -12.25 -3.57
CA SER A 27 -8.37 -12.20 -4.66
C SER A 27 -8.59 -10.78 -5.23
N LEU A 28 -9.30 -10.68 -6.35
CA LEU A 28 -9.60 -9.40 -7.00
C LEU A 28 -10.39 -8.49 -6.05
N PHE A 29 -10.02 -7.21 -6.02
CA PHE A 29 -10.59 -6.19 -5.15
C PHE A 29 -10.54 -6.53 -3.65
N ASP A 30 -9.58 -7.37 -3.26
CA ASP A 30 -9.35 -7.72 -1.87
C ASP A 30 -8.01 -7.15 -1.39
N GLY A 31 -8.09 -6.29 -0.36
CA GLY A 31 -6.93 -5.69 0.32
C GLY A 31 -6.44 -6.51 1.53
N HIS A 32 -7.11 -7.61 1.89
CA HIS A 32 -6.77 -8.40 3.07
C HIS A 32 -5.58 -9.34 2.81
N ASP A 33 -4.37 -8.78 2.87
CA ASP A 33 -3.14 -9.52 2.59
C ASP A 33 -2.46 -10.12 3.84
N ALA A 34 -2.95 -9.78 5.03
CA ALA A 34 -2.34 -10.19 6.31
C ALA A 34 -2.23 -11.72 6.43
N ALA A 35 -3.30 -12.43 6.08
CA ALA A 35 -3.34 -13.89 6.13
C ALA A 35 -2.36 -14.52 5.13
N ILE A 36 -2.43 -14.14 3.85
CA ILE A 36 -1.57 -14.71 2.81
C ILE A 36 -0.09 -14.39 3.04
N ASN A 37 0.22 -13.22 3.64
CA ASN A 37 1.58 -12.85 4.03
C ASN A 37 2.16 -13.78 5.12
N ILE A 38 1.34 -14.25 6.06
CA ILE A 38 1.77 -15.25 7.06
C ILE A 38 1.97 -16.60 6.37
N MET A 39 1.02 -17.04 5.55
CA MET A 39 1.08 -18.33 4.86
C MET A 39 2.32 -18.45 3.95
N ARG A 40 2.62 -17.43 3.13
CA ARG A 40 3.81 -17.45 2.26
C ARG A 40 5.13 -17.49 3.02
N ARG A 41 5.21 -16.89 4.21
CA ARG A 41 6.42 -16.94 5.06
C ARG A 41 6.66 -18.36 5.54
N ILE A 42 5.59 -19.08 5.88
CA ILE A 42 5.67 -20.47 6.28
C ILE A 42 6.07 -21.34 5.08
N LEU A 43 5.43 -21.17 3.91
CA LEU A 43 5.82 -21.86 2.66
C LEU A 43 7.32 -21.70 2.37
N GLN A 44 7.83 -20.47 2.39
CA GLN A 44 9.25 -20.18 2.18
C GLN A 44 10.15 -20.84 3.24
N SER A 45 9.72 -20.84 4.50
CA SER A 45 10.48 -21.47 5.59
C SER A 45 10.51 -23.00 5.52
N MET A 46 9.54 -23.59 4.83
CA MET A 46 9.45 -25.04 4.59
C MET A 46 10.18 -25.48 3.32
N GLY A 47 10.77 -24.54 2.58
CA GLY A 47 11.63 -24.83 1.43
C GLY A 47 11.01 -24.57 0.06
N ALA A 48 9.80 -23.99 -0.01
CA ALA A 48 9.19 -23.62 -1.28
C ALA A 48 9.75 -22.31 -1.84
N GLU A 49 9.79 -22.20 -3.17
CA GLU A 49 10.02 -20.96 -3.90
C GLU A 49 8.66 -20.27 -4.11
N VAL A 50 8.47 -19.09 -3.51
CA VAL A 50 7.17 -18.41 -3.50
C VAL A 50 7.19 -17.16 -4.38
N ILE A 51 6.44 -17.22 -5.48
CA ILE A 51 6.13 -16.07 -6.33
C ILE A 51 4.95 -15.35 -5.70
N HIS A 52 5.20 -14.22 -5.07
CA HIS A 52 4.16 -13.47 -4.37
C HIS A 52 3.65 -12.33 -5.23
N LEU A 53 2.35 -12.32 -5.54
CA LEU A 53 1.72 -11.27 -6.35
C LEU A 53 1.11 -10.14 -5.51
N GLY A 54 1.11 -10.26 -4.18
CA GLY A 54 0.47 -9.28 -3.30
C GLY A 54 -1.05 -9.43 -3.26
N HIS A 55 -1.74 -8.30 -3.22
CA HIS A 55 -3.19 -8.22 -3.09
C HIS A 55 -3.84 -7.66 -4.36
N ASN A 56 -5.18 -7.69 -4.43
CA ASN A 56 -5.95 -7.21 -5.58
C ASN A 56 -5.51 -7.84 -6.92
N ARG A 57 -5.63 -9.16 -7.05
CA ARG A 57 -5.27 -9.87 -8.28
C ARG A 57 -6.46 -10.55 -8.92
N SER A 58 -6.67 -10.28 -10.20
CA SER A 58 -7.64 -10.98 -11.04
C SER A 58 -7.25 -12.44 -11.23
N VAL A 59 -8.22 -13.27 -11.60
CA VAL A 59 -7.95 -14.67 -11.93
C VAL A 59 -6.98 -14.76 -13.11
N ASP A 60 -7.13 -13.91 -14.12
CA ASP A 60 -6.26 -13.89 -15.29
C ASP A 60 -4.80 -13.57 -14.91
N GLU A 61 -4.56 -12.60 -14.03
CA GLU A 61 -3.21 -12.31 -13.52
C GLU A 61 -2.58 -13.49 -12.78
N ILE A 62 -3.35 -14.14 -11.89
CA ILE A 62 -2.87 -15.28 -11.09
C ILE A 62 -2.56 -16.47 -11.99
N VAL A 63 -3.47 -16.81 -12.90
CA VAL A 63 -3.32 -17.95 -13.82
C VAL A 63 -2.17 -17.69 -14.79
N THR A 64 -2.09 -16.50 -15.38
CA THR A 64 -0.97 -16.14 -16.27
C THR A 64 0.37 -16.23 -15.54
N ALA A 65 0.44 -15.77 -14.29
CA ALA A 65 1.64 -15.95 -13.48
C ALA A 65 1.94 -17.43 -13.23
N ALA A 66 0.96 -18.23 -12.82
CA ALA A 66 1.17 -19.65 -12.55
C ALA A 66 1.65 -20.42 -13.79
N LEU A 67 1.13 -20.08 -14.98
CA LEU A 67 1.52 -20.68 -16.25
C LEU A 67 2.96 -20.34 -16.66
N GLN A 68 3.33 -19.05 -16.57
CA GLN A 68 4.68 -18.59 -16.94
C GLN A 68 5.74 -19.02 -15.92
N GLU A 69 5.38 -19.07 -14.64
CA GLU A 69 6.27 -19.46 -13.55
C GLU A 69 6.38 -20.99 -13.36
N ASP A 70 5.50 -21.74 -14.03
CA ASP A 70 5.38 -23.19 -13.99
C ASP A 70 5.38 -23.75 -12.56
N VAL A 71 4.32 -23.41 -11.81
CA VAL A 71 4.18 -23.76 -10.40
C VAL A 71 3.35 -25.02 -10.18
N GLN A 72 3.61 -25.75 -9.10
CA GLN A 72 2.79 -26.88 -8.68
C GLN A 72 1.51 -26.42 -7.97
N GLY A 73 1.54 -25.27 -7.28
CA GLY A 73 0.43 -24.81 -6.47
C GLY A 73 0.15 -23.30 -6.53
N ILE A 74 -1.12 -22.95 -6.35
CA ILE A 74 -1.61 -21.58 -6.18
C ILE A 74 -2.28 -21.47 -4.82
N ALA A 75 -1.96 -20.47 -4.03
CA ALA A 75 -2.66 -20.19 -2.77
C ALA A 75 -3.29 -18.80 -2.78
N VAL A 76 -4.60 -18.73 -2.56
CA VAL A 76 -5.37 -17.47 -2.61
C VAL A 76 -6.11 -17.20 -1.30
N SER A 77 -6.03 -15.98 -0.80
CA SER A 77 -6.95 -15.49 0.23
C SER A 77 -8.12 -14.70 -0.37
N SER A 78 -9.36 -14.97 0.08
CA SER A 78 -10.55 -14.23 -0.35
C SER A 78 -11.45 -13.89 0.83
N TYR A 79 -11.56 -12.60 1.16
CA TYR A 79 -12.32 -12.07 2.30
C TYR A 79 -13.48 -11.15 1.92
N GLN A 80 -13.65 -10.81 0.63
CA GLN A 80 -14.66 -9.85 0.16
C GLN A 80 -15.96 -10.49 -0.34
N GLY A 81 -16.05 -11.82 -0.33
CA GLY A 81 -17.11 -12.55 -1.05
C GLY A 81 -16.80 -12.72 -2.54
N GLY A 82 -17.74 -13.34 -3.27
CA GLY A 82 -17.56 -13.73 -4.68
C GLY A 82 -16.52 -14.84 -4.87
N HIS A 83 -16.16 -15.57 -3.80
CA HIS A 83 -15.15 -16.63 -3.82
C HIS A 83 -15.59 -17.84 -4.63
N MET A 84 -16.90 -18.13 -4.68
CA MET A 84 -17.42 -19.23 -5.48
C MET A 84 -17.08 -19.03 -6.97
N GLU A 85 -17.46 -17.87 -7.52
CA GLU A 85 -17.21 -17.48 -8.89
C GLU A 85 -15.70 -17.33 -9.15
N PHE A 86 -14.97 -16.73 -8.21
CA PHE A 86 -13.52 -16.54 -8.33
C PHE A 86 -12.75 -17.86 -8.45
N PHE A 87 -12.99 -18.81 -7.55
CA PHE A 87 -12.26 -20.09 -7.54
C PHE A 87 -12.69 -21.01 -8.69
N THR A 88 -13.99 -21.07 -9.01
CA THR A 88 -14.48 -21.86 -10.15
C THR A 88 -13.91 -21.34 -11.47
N TYR A 89 -13.93 -20.02 -11.67
CA TYR A 89 -13.32 -19.38 -12.83
C TYR A 89 -11.81 -19.64 -12.92
N MET A 90 -11.09 -19.64 -11.79
CA MET A 90 -9.67 -19.99 -11.77
C MET A 90 -9.40 -21.43 -12.20
N VAL A 91 -10.17 -22.38 -11.68
CA VAL A 91 -10.06 -23.80 -12.07
C VAL A 91 -10.35 -23.96 -13.57
N ASP A 92 -11.37 -23.28 -14.10
CA ASP A 92 -11.72 -23.35 -15.51
C ASP A 92 -10.64 -22.74 -16.40
N GLN A 93 -10.06 -21.59 -16.02
CA GLN A 93 -8.96 -20.96 -16.76
C GLN A 93 -7.70 -21.85 -16.77
N LEU A 94 -7.37 -22.49 -15.65
CA LEU A 94 -6.26 -23.44 -15.60
C LEU A 94 -6.48 -24.64 -16.51
N ARG A 95 -7.69 -25.24 -16.49
CA ARG A 95 -8.04 -26.36 -17.37
C ARG A 95 -8.00 -25.96 -18.84
N ALA A 96 -8.63 -24.83 -19.19
CA ALA A 96 -8.69 -24.31 -20.56
C ALA A 96 -7.31 -24.00 -21.14
N ARG A 97 -6.36 -23.56 -20.30
CA ARG A 97 -4.98 -23.24 -20.71
C ARG A 97 -3.98 -24.37 -20.45
N GLY A 98 -4.45 -25.61 -20.29
CA GLY A 98 -3.60 -26.81 -20.24
C GLY A 98 -2.82 -27.01 -18.93
N ALA A 99 -3.24 -26.37 -17.85
CA ALA A 99 -2.60 -26.42 -16.53
C ALA A 99 -3.51 -27.00 -15.44
N GLY A 100 -4.37 -27.96 -15.80
CA GLY A 100 -5.25 -28.64 -14.85
C GLY A 100 -4.53 -29.45 -13.74
N HIS A 101 -3.21 -29.65 -13.86
CA HIS A 101 -2.37 -30.28 -12.82
C HIS A 101 -1.99 -29.31 -11.68
N VAL A 102 -2.13 -28.00 -11.88
CA VAL A 102 -1.79 -27.00 -10.86
C VAL A 102 -2.85 -27.01 -9.75
N LEU A 103 -2.41 -27.26 -8.51
CA LEU A 103 -3.31 -27.38 -7.37
C LEU A 103 -3.70 -26.01 -6.81
N VAL A 104 -5.00 -25.74 -6.71
CA VAL A 104 -5.54 -24.49 -6.15
C VAL A 104 -5.88 -24.69 -4.67
N PHE A 105 -5.36 -23.81 -3.83
CA PHE A 105 -5.63 -23.75 -2.40
C PHE A 105 -6.24 -22.40 -2.03
N GLY A 106 -7.08 -22.37 -1.00
CA GLY A 106 -7.71 -21.12 -0.56
C GLY A 106 -8.09 -21.03 0.90
N GLY A 107 -8.41 -19.81 1.33
CA GLY A 107 -8.94 -19.51 2.65
C GLY A 107 -9.57 -18.12 2.72
N GLY A 108 -10.63 -17.97 3.51
CA GLY A 108 -11.36 -16.71 3.68
C GLY A 108 -11.85 -16.47 5.10
N GLY A 109 -11.28 -17.18 6.08
CA GLY A 109 -11.81 -17.20 7.44
C GLY A 109 -13.27 -17.69 7.46
N GLY A 110 -14.14 -16.96 8.15
CA GLY A 110 -15.58 -17.28 8.23
C GLY A 110 -16.41 -16.85 7.01
N VAL A 111 -15.79 -16.24 5.99
CA VAL A 111 -16.51 -15.77 4.78
C VAL A 111 -16.91 -16.95 3.89
N ILE A 112 -16.10 -18.02 3.84
CA ILE A 112 -16.37 -19.21 3.05
C ILE A 112 -17.01 -20.27 3.95
N VAL A 113 -18.30 -20.53 3.78
CA VAL A 113 -19.04 -21.42 4.68
C VAL A 113 -18.81 -22.91 4.35
N PRO A 114 -19.05 -23.85 5.28
CA PRO A 114 -18.75 -25.27 5.06
C PRO A 114 -19.42 -25.93 3.83
N SER A 115 -20.59 -25.44 3.40
CA SER A 115 -21.22 -25.90 2.15
C SER A 115 -20.46 -25.44 0.90
N GLU A 116 -19.97 -24.20 0.91
CA GLU A 116 -19.18 -23.62 -0.18
C GLU A 116 -17.79 -24.26 -0.27
N ILE A 117 -17.16 -24.54 0.89
CA ILE A 117 -15.90 -25.29 0.95
C ILE A 117 -16.03 -26.63 0.21
N ARG A 118 -17.09 -27.40 0.51
CA ARG A 118 -17.36 -28.68 -0.16
C ARG A 118 -17.60 -28.49 -1.65
N ALA A 119 -18.47 -27.56 -2.03
CA ALA A 119 -18.77 -27.29 -3.43
C ALA A 119 -17.54 -26.90 -4.26
N LEU A 120 -16.65 -26.05 -3.71
CA LEU A 120 -15.40 -25.67 -4.36
C LEU A 120 -14.43 -26.84 -4.49
N MET A 121 -14.33 -27.67 -3.46
CA MET A 121 -13.47 -28.86 -3.49
C MET A 121 -13.99 -29.90 -4.49
N ASP A 122 -15.30 -30.13 -4.54
CA ASP A 122 -15.94 -31.01 -5.51
C ASP A 122 -15.78 -30.50 -6.95
N TYR A 123 -15.73 -29.18 -7.15
CA TYR A 123 -15.52 -28.57 -8.47
C TYR A 123 -14.10 -28.79 -9.01
N GLY A 124 -13.08 -28.77 -8.14
CA GLY A 124 -11.69 -28.95 -8.51
C GLY A 124 -10.65 -28.17 -7.69
N VAL A 125 -11.06 -27.43 -6.66
CA VAL A 125 -10.12 -26.81 -5.72
C VAL A 125 -9.49 -27.89 -4.84
N ALA A 126 -8.17 -27.92 -4.70
CA ALA A 126 -7.47 -28.97 -3.96
C ALA A 126 -7.80 -28.96 -2.46
N ARG A 127 -7.85 -27.77 -1.86
CA ARG A 127 -8.27 -27.58 -0.46
C ARG A 127 -8.65 -26.13 -0.18
N ILE A 128 -9.78 -25.93 0.49
CA ILE A 128 -10.08 -24.68 1.20
C ILE A 128 -9.94 -24.92 2.70
N TYR A 129 -9.17 -24.08 3.39
CA TYR A 129 -8.94 -24.18 4.83
C TYR A 129 -9.93 -23.32 5.61
N SER A 130 -10.69 -23.96 6.50
CA SER A 130 -11.62 -23.30 7.43
C SER A 130 -10.90 -22.77 8.68
N PRO A 131 -11.55 -21.89 9.47
CA PRO A 131 -11.06 -21.55 10.81
C PRO A 131 -10.87 -22.76 11.72
N GLU A 132 -11.76 -23.77 11.64
CA GLU A 132 -11.62 -25.01 12.43
C GLU A 132 -10.37 -25.82 12.02
N ASP A 133 -10.06 -25.87 10.71
CA ASP A 133 -8.82 -26.49 10.23
C ASP A 133 -7.59 -25.79 10.82
N GLY A 134 -7.60 -24.45 10.88
CA GLY A 134 -6.53 -23.67 11.49
C GLY A 134 -6.31 -24.00 12.97
N GLN A 135 -7.38 -24.20 13.73
CA GLN A 135 -7.30 -24.61 15.14
C GLN A 135 -6.82 -26.05 15.30
N ARG A 136 -7.27 -26.96 14.43
CA ARG A 136 -6.98 -28.39 14.51
C ARG A 136 -5.57 -28.75 14.03
N MET A 137 -5.15 -28.19 12.90
CA MET A 137 -3.89 -28.52 12.23
C MET A 137 -2.74 -27.62 12.66
N GLY A 138 -3.07 -26.42 13.15
CA GLY A 138 -2.11 -25.33 13.27
C GLY A 138 -1.71 -24.75 11.90
N LEU A 139 -1.16 -23.54 11.91
CA LEU A 139 -0.73 -22.86 10.68
C LEU A 139 0.31 -23.66 9.89
N GLN A 140 1.31 -24.22 10.58
CA GLN A 140 2.35 -25.03 9.97
C GLN A 140 1.81 -26.35 9.42
N GLY A 141 0.84 -26.98 10.09
CA GLY A 141 0.23 -28.23 9.61
C GLY A 141 -0.54 -28.03 8.30
N MET A 142 -1.32 -26.95 8.18
CA MET A 142 -2.00 -26.59 6.92
C MET A 142 -1.01 -26.40 5.78
N ILE A 143 0.05 -25.63 6.01
CA ILE A 143 1.06 -25.34 4.98
C ILE A 143 1.87 -26.58 4.63
N GLY A 144 2.18 -27.43 5.61
CA GLY A 144 2.82 -28.72 5.38
C GLY A 144 2.02 -29.63 4.47
N GLU A 145 0.69 -29.70 4.65
CA GLU A 145 -0.20 -30.42 3.75
C GLU A 145 -0.16 -29.84 2.32
N MET A 146 -0.19 -28.51 2.19
CA MET A 146 -0.09 -27.85 0.88
C MET A 146 1.22 -28.21 0.17
N VAL A 147 2.35 -28.11 0.87
CA VAL A 147 3.67 -28.42 0.30
C VAL A 147 3.76 -29.89 -0.08
N MET A 148 3.29 -30.80 0.78
CA MET A 148 3.29 -32.25 0.51
C MET A 148 2.49 -32.59 -0.75
N ARG A 149 1.29 -32.02 -0.92
CA ARG A 149 0.46 -32.26 -2.11
C ARG A 149 1.11 -31.74 -3.40
N CYS A 150 1.91 -30.68 -3.30
CA CYS A 150 2.62 -30.07 -4.42
C CYS A 150 4.03 -30.66 -4.67
N ASP A 151 4.48 -31.65 -3.90
CA ASP A 151 5.85 -32.17 -3.98
C ASP A 151 6.03 -33.23 -5.09
N HIS A 152 6.00 -32.78 -6.34
CA HIS A 152 6.25 -33.61 -7.52
C HIS A 152 7.07 -32.87 -8.58
N ASP A 153 7.72 -33.64 -9.46
CA ASP A 153 8.54 -33.12 -10.56
C ASP A 153 7.67 -32.65 -11.74
N LEU A 154 7.87 -31.40 -12.17
CA LEU A 154 7.23 -30.84 -13.36
C LEU A 154 8.05 -31.01 -14.63
N SER A 155 9.31 -31.45 -14.53
CA SER A 155 10.21 -31.58 -15.69
C SER A 155 9.67 -32.54 -16.77
N GLY A 156 8.80 -33.48 -16.39
CA GLY A 156 8.13 -34.39 -17.33
C GLY A 156 7.16 -33.72 -18.32
N TYR A 157 6.72 -32.49 -18.04
CA TYR A 157 5.88 -31.71 -18.95
C TYR A 157 6.68 -30.89 -19.98
N ALA A 158 8.01 -30.86 -19.88
CA ALA A 158 8.84 -30.09 -20.80
C ALA A 158 8.67 -30.58 -22.26
N PRO A 159 8.67 -29.66 -23.24
CA PRO A 159 8.55 -30.03 -24.64
C PRO A 159 9.76 -30.86 -25.09
N ARG A 160 9.54 -31.71 -26.10
CA ARG A 160 10.60 -32.55 -26.70
C ARG A 160 11.24 -31.92 -27.95
N SER A 161 10.74 -30.77 -28.40
CA SER A 161 11.21 -30.09 -29.61
C SER A 161 11.22 -28.58 -29.42
N LEU A 162 12.07 -27.87 -30.16
CA LEU A 162 12.23 -26.41 -30.06
C LEU A 162 11.12 -25.65 -30.78
N GLU A 163 10.45 -26.27 -31.76
CA GLU A 163 9.31 -25.67 -32.46
C GLU A 163 8.16 -25.39 -31.50
N ALA A 164 8.02 -26.19 -30.43
CA ALA A 164 6.98 -26.01 -29.43
C ALA A 164 7.13 -24.71 -28.62
N ILE A 165 8.35 -24.19 -28.47
CA ILE A 165 8.60 -22.93 -27.73
C ILE A 165 8.61 -21.70 -28.65
N GLN A 166 8.57 -21.89 -29.97
CA GLN A 166 8.61 -20.81 -30.94
C GLN A 166 7.22 -20.18 -31.10
N GLY A 167 7.17 -18.85 -31.03
CA GLY A 167 5.93 -18.08 -31.20
C GLY A 167 5.42 -17.46 -29.90
N HIS A 168 4.20 -16.91 -29.97
CA HIS A 168 3.67 -16.03 -28.92
C HIS A 168 2.23 -16.35 -28.53
N SER A 169 1.80 -17.58 -28.75
CA SER A 169 0.57 -18.09 -28.16
C SER A 169 0.80 -18.49 -26.70
N ASP A 170 -0.29 -18.56 -25.93
CA ASP A 170 -0.26 -19.12 -24.57
C ASP A 170 0.37 -20.52 -24.54
N THR A 171 0.15 -21.33 -25.57
CA THR A 171 0.73 -22.68 -25.68
C THR A 171 2.25 -22.65 -25.85
N ALA A 172 2.78 -21.75 -26.69
CA ALA A 172 4.23 -21.61 -26.89
C ALA A 172 4.91 -21.09 -25.63
N TRP A 173 4.31 -20.08 -24.97
CA TRP A 173 4.83 -19.56 -23.71
C TRP A 173 4.74 -20.56 -22.56
N ARG A 174 3.71 -21.42 -22.55
CA ARG A 174 3.62 -22.52 -21.60
C ARG A 174 4.72 -23.55 -21.82
N ALA A 175 4.95 -23.94 -23.06
CA ALA A 175 6.04 -24.85 -23.42
C ALA A 175 7.41 -24.26 -23.05
N LEU A 176 7.62 -22.96 -23.29
CA LEU A 176 8.82 -22.24 -22.86
C LEU A 176 8.99 -22.29 -21.33
N ALA A 177 7.93 -22.03 -20.57
CA ALA A 177 7.96 -22.10 -19.10
C ALA A 177 8.34 -23.49 -18.60
N GLN A 178 7.79 -24.55 -19.19
CA GLN A 178 8.09 -25.94 -18.82
C GLN A 178 9.51 -26.35 -19.23
N LEU A 179 10.00 -25.89 -20.39
CA LEU A 179 11.39 -26.08 -20.79
C LEU A 179 12.33 -25.40 -19.79
N ILE A 180 12.05 -24.16 -19.38
CA ILE A 180 12.85 -23.46 -18.38
C ILE A 180 12.88 -24.22 -17.05
N THR A 181 11.77 -24.85 -16.63
CA THR A 181 11.77 -25.71 -15.44
C THR A 181 12.71 -26.90 -15.58
N ALA A 182 12.70 -27.58 -16.73
CA ALA A 182 13.62 -28.68 -16.98
C ALA A 182 15.09 -28.23 -17.04
N LEU A 183 15.37 -27.06 -17.62
CA LEU A 183 16.71 -26.45 -17.66
C LEU A 183 17.20 -26.12 -16.24
N ASP A 184 16.39 -25.42 -15.45
CA ASP A 184 16.74 -24.97 -14.09
C ASP A 184 16.86 -26.13 -13.09
N ASN A 185 16.24 -27.28 -13.38
CA ASN A 185 16.37 -28.52 -12.61
C ASN A 185 17.49 -29.45 -13.12
N GLY A 186 18.16 -29.12 -14.23
CA GLY A 186 19.17 -29.99 -14.86
C GLY A 186 18.60 -31.31 -15.40
N ARG A 187 17.34 -31.29 -15.83
CA ARG A 187 16.56 -32.45 -16.32
C ARG A 187 16.17 -32.36 -17.79
N ALA A 188 16.55 -31.29 -18.49
CA ALA A 188 16.33 -31.16 -19.92
C ALA A 188 17.08 -32.26 -20.70
N ASP A 189 16.50 -32.72 -21.81
CA ASP A 189 17.15 -33.67 -22.73
C ASP A 189 18.46 -33.05 -23.26
N PRO A 190 19.62 -33.73 -23.08
CA PRO A 190 20.90 -33.23 -23.57
C PRO A 190 20.94 -32.89 -25.07
N ALA A 191 20.23 -33.66 -25.91
CA ALA A 191 20.17 -33.39 -27.35
C ALA A 191 19.38 -32.11 -27.65
N LEU A 192 18.26 -31.90 -26.96
CA LEU A 192 17.47 -30.67 -27.06
C LEU A 192 18.24 -29.46 -26.55
N LEU A 193 18.97 -29.60 -25.44
CA LEU A 193 19.82 -28.55 -24.88
C LEU A 193 20.94 -28.14 -25.85
N GLN A 194 21.58 -29.10 -26.50
CA GLN A 194 22.59 -28.81 -27.51
C GLN A 194 21.97 -28.06 -28.70
N ALA A 195 20.85 -28.55 -29.24
CA ALA A 195 20.15 -27.90 -30.32
C ALA A 195 19.71 -26.46 -29.95
N LEU A 196 19.24 -26.25 -28.72
CA LEU A 196 18.86 -24.94 -28.21
C LEU A 196 20.04 -23.97 -28.25
N ARG A 197 21.20 -24.39 -27.73
CA ARG A 197 22.42 -23.57 -27.70
C ARG A 197 22.92 -23.25 -29.11
N GLU A 198 22.85 -24.20 -30.03
CA GLU A 198 23.23 -24.01 -31.43
C GLU A 198 22.30 -23.02 -32.14
N GLN A 199 20.98 -23.17 -31.99
CA GLN A 199 20.01 -22.27 -32.60
C GLN A 199 20.07 -20.85 -31.99
N ALA A 200 20.23 -20.73 -30.67
CA ALA A 200 20.34 -19.43 -30.01
C ALA A 200 21.54 -18.60 -30.49
N ARG A 201 22.64 -19.24 -30.94
CA ARG A 201 23.80 -18.54 -31.55
C ARG A 201 23.48 -17.92 -32.91
N GLN A 202 22.47 -18.44 -33.61
CA GLN A 202 22.04 -17.94 -34.91
C GLN A 202 21.01 -16.79 -34.80
N VAL A 203 20.39 -16.64 -33.62
CA VAL A 203 19.36 -15.63 -33.36
C VAL A 203 19.98 -14.37 -32.76
N ARG A 204 19.77 -13.23 -33.44
CA ARG A 204 20.19 -11.92 -32.94
C ARG A 204 19.04 -11.23 -32.22
N VAL A 205 19.01 -11.38 -30.90
CA VAL A 205 18.07 -10.71 -30.00
C VAL A 205 18.90 -10.06 -28.89
N PRO A 206 18.78 -8.74 -28.67
CA PRO A 206 19.51 -8.07 -27.61
C PRO A 206 19.11 -8.54 -26.21
N VAL A 207 20.09 -8.63 -25.32
CA VAL A 207 19.90 -8.99 -23.91
C VAL A 207 20.34 -7.80 -23.03
N LEU A 208 19.38 -7.16 -22.37
CA LEU A 208 19.61 -6.10 -21.39
C LEU A 208 19.76 -6.71 -20.00
N GLY A 209 20.93 -6.55 -19.38
CA GLY A 209 21.17 -6.96 -18.00
C GLY A 209 21.01 -5.80 -17.03
N ILE A 210 20.14 -5.94 -16.04
CA ILE A 210 19.88 -4.95 -15.01
C ILE A 210 20.36 -5.52 -13.67
N THR A 211 21.43 -4.94 -13.14
CA THR A 211 22.01 -5.32 -11.86
C THR A 211 22.16 -4.11 -10.94
N GLY A 212 22.42 -4.33 -9.66
CA GLY A 212 22.43 -3.24 -8.69
C GLY A 212 22.25 -3.68 -7.25
N THR A 213 22.49 -2.74 -6.33
CA THR A 213 22.40 -3.02 -4.90
C THR A 213 20.99 -3.38 -4.47
N GLY A 214 20.90 -4.21 -3.42
CA GLY A 214 19.63 -4.64 -2.85
C GLY A 214 18.72 -3.46 -2.48
N GLY A 215 17.51 -3.44 -3.02
CA GLY A 215 16.54 -2.38 -2.74
C GLY A 215 16.78 -1.06 -3.47
N ALA A 216 17.71 -0.98 -4.43
CA ALA A 216 17.89 0.22 -5.27
C ALA A 216 16.67 0.56 -6.15
N GLY A 217 15.76 -0.40 -6.34
CA GLY A 217 14.54 -0.25 -7.13
C GLY A 217 14.69 -0.75 -8.57
N LYS A 218 15.46 -1.84 -8.75
CA LYS A 218 15.69 -2.50 -10.05
C LYS A 218 14.37 -2.93 -10.70
N SER A 219 13.60 -3.81 -10.07
CA SER A 219 12.31 -4.28 -10.61
C SER A 219 11.30 -3.16 -10.86
N SER A 220 11.27 -2.11 -10.04
CA SER A 220 10.46 -0.91 -10.33
C SER A 220 10.95 -0.13 -11.55
N LEU A 221 12.27 0.00 -11.74
CA LEU A 221 12.84 0.65 -12.92
C LEU A 221 12.61 -0.21 -14.17
N THR A 222 12.77 -1.53 -14.07
CA THR A 222 12.46 -2.49 -15.14
C THR A 222 11.02 -2.36 -15.60
N ASP A 223 10.06 -2.33 -14.66
CA ASP A 223 8.63 -2.12 -14.97
C ASP A 223 8.39 -0.80 -15.71
N GLU A 224 9.01 0.27 -15.23
CA GLU A 224 8.88 1.59 -15.84
C GLU A 224 9.53 1.64 -17.24
N LEU A 225 10.65 0.94 -17.47
CA LEU A 225 11.27 0.80 -18.80
C LEU A 225 10.38 0.01 -19.77
N ILE A 226 9.80 -1.10 -19.33
CA ILE A 226 8.81 -1.87 -20.11
C ILE A 226 7.61 -0.99 -20.46
N ARG A 227 7.13 -0.17 -19.51
CA ARG A 227 6.06 0.81 -19.77
C ARG A 227 6.47 1.84 -20.82
N ARG A 228 7.71 2.34 -20.82
CA ARG A 228 8.17 3.27 -21.88
C ARG A 228 8.20 2.55 -23.22
N LEU A 229 8.78 1.36 -23.28
CA LEU A 229 8.84 0.54 -24.49
C LEU A 229 7.44 0.33 -25.09
N ARG A 230 6.49 -0.04 -24.24
CA ARG A 230 5.08 -0.21 -24.59
C ARG A 230 4.47 1.05 -25.22
N LEU A 231 4.56 2.17 -24.50
CA LEU A 231 3.96 3.44 -24.91
C LEU A 231 4.62 4.03 -26.15
N ASP A 232 5.94 3.86 -26.26
CA ASP A 232 6.75 4.45 -27.31
C ASP A 232 6.60 3.70 -28.65
N GLN A 233 6.43 2.38 -28.60
CA GLN A 233 6.38 1.49 -29.76
C GLN A 233 4.98 0.92 -30.04
N ASP A 234 3.92 1.59 -29.55
CA ASP A 234 2.51 1.24 -29.79
C ASP A 234 2.18 -0.26 -29.54
N ASP A 235 2.63 -0.78 -28.41
CA ASP A 235 2.42 -2.18 -27.98
C ASP A 235 3.01 -3.25 -28.94
N ALA A 236 3.89 -2.88 -29.87
CA ALA A 236 4.34 -3.78 -30.93
C ALA A 236 5.38 -4.82 -30.48
N LEU A 237 6.28 -4.42 -29.57
CA LEU A 237 7.42 -5.23 -29.15
C LEU A 237 7.03 -6.33 -28.16
N ARG A 238 7.79 -7.42 -28.21
CA ARG A 238 7.65 -8.59 -27.34
C ARG A 238 8.88 -8.72 -26.46
N VAL A 239 8.65 -8.82 -25.15
CA VAL A 239 9.73 -8.80 -24.16
C VAL A 239 9.69 -10.05 -23.29
N ALA A 240 10.83 -10.70 -23.13
CA ALA A 240 11.02 -11.71 -22.09
C ALA A 240 11.76 -11.10 -20.90
N VAL A 241 11.23 -11.26 -19.69
CA VAL A 241 11.81 -10.77 -18.44
C VAL A 241 12.20 -11.97 -17.58
N ILE A 242 13.48 -12.05 -17.21
CA ILE A 242 14.02 -13.08 -16.31
C ILE A 242 14.50 -12.37 -15.06
N SER A 243 13.75 -12.47 -13.96
CA SER A 243 14.14 -11.87 -12.68
C SER A 243 14.70 -12.93 -11.75
N ILE A 244 15.74 -12.58 -10.99
CA ILE A 244 16.45 -13.51 -10.11
C ILE A 244 16.45 -12.97 -8.68
N ASP A 245 15.91 -13.75 -7.75
CA ASP A 245 15.88 -13.42 -6.33
C ASP A 245 16.73 -14.41 -5.50
N PRO A 246 17.31 -13.98 -4.37
CA PRO A 246 18.21 -14.81 -3.58
C PRO A 246 17.45 -15.91 -2.82
N SER A 247 18.04 -17.12 -2.80
CA SER A 247 17.53 -18.25 -2.01
C SER A 247 17.91 -18.13 -0.53
N ARG A 248 17.04 -18.56 0.40
CA ARG A 248 17.37 -18.54 1.84
C ARG A 248 18.24 -19.74 2.21
N ARG A 249 19.45 -19.45 2.71
CA ARG A 249 20.43 -20.45 3.20
C ARG A 249 19.85 -21.51 4.15
N LYS A 250 18.98 -21.10 5.09
CA LYS A 250 18.50 -21.99 6.16
C LYS A 250 17.35 -22.91 5.72
N SER A 251 16.44 -22.44 4.87
CA SER A 251 15.25 -23.20 4.49
C SER A 251 15.32 -23.81 3.10
N GLY A 252 16.22 -23.34 2.23
CA GLY A 252 16.28 -23.74 0.82
C GLY A 252 15.21 -23.09 -0.06
N GLY A 253 14.18 -22.45 0.53
CA GLY A 253 13.14 -21.73 -0.19
C GLY A 253 13.53 -20.29 -0.54
N ALA A 254 12.73 -19.66 -1.40
CA ALA A 254 12.97 -18.29 -1.88
C ALA A 254 11.66 -17.47 -1.85
N LEU A 255 11.79 -16.15 -1.72
CA LEU A 255 10.68 -15.22 -1.96
C LEU A 255 11.03 -14.52 -3.26
N LEU A 256 10.33 -14.90 -4.32
CA LEU A 256 10.47 -14.34 -5.66
C LEU A 256 9.53 -13.13 -5.72
N GLY A 257 10.07 -11.99 -5.31
CA GLY A 257 9.38 -10.76 -5.00
C GLY A 257 9.48 -9.69 -6.09
N ASP A 258 10.15 -9.94 -7.21
CA ASP A 258 10.24 -8.96 -8.30
C ASP A 258 8.92 -8.80 -9.06
N ARG A 259 8.21 -9.89 -9.35
CA ARG A 259 6.93 -9.86 -10.10
C ARG A 259 5.86 -8.99 -9.43
N ILE A 260 5.86 -8.84 -8.09
CA ILE A 260 4.90 -7.97 -7.39
C ILE A 260 5.02 -6.49 -7.79
N ARG A 261 6.17 -6.07 -8.33
CA ARG A 261 6.45 -4.69 -8.74
C ARG A 261 6.07 -4.41 -10.19
N MET A 262 5.82 -5.46 -10.98
CA MET A 262 5.62 -5.38 -12.42
C MET A 262 4.15 -5.11 -12.75
N ASN A 263 3.80 -3.85 -13.03
CA ASN A 263 2.45 -3.44 -13.41
C ASN A 263 2.26 -3.33 -14.93
N ALA A 264 3.35 -3.22 -15.70
CA ALA A 264 3.35 -3.03 -17.15
C ALA A 264 3.40 -4.35 -17.94
N ILE A 265 3.47 -5.51 -17.26
CA ILE A 265 3.61 -6.84 -17.89
C ILE A 265 2.27 -7.54 -18.16
N GLY A 266 1.15 -6.97 -17.72
CA GLY A 266 -0.18 -7.48 -18.05
C GLY A 266 -0.50 -7.36 -19.55
N PRO A 267 -1.66 -7.85 -20.01
CA PRO A 267 -2.07 -7.74 -21.41
C PRO A 267 -2.07 -6.28 -21.90
N TRP A 268 -1.54 -6.06 -23.09
CA TRP A 268 -1.55 -4.76 -23.77
C TRP A 268 -2.75 -4.70 -24.74
N ARG A 269 -2.89 -3.63 -25.54
CA ARG A 269 -4.06 -3.49 -26.45
C ARG A 269 -4.15 -4.61 -27.47
N GLN A 270 -3.01 -5.16 -27.89
CA GLN A 270 -2.92 -6.23 -28.87
C GLN A 270 -2.74 -7.62 -28.21
N GLY A 271 -3.11 -7.76 -26.93
CA GLY A 271 -2.96 -9.00 -26.17
C GLY A 271 -1.64 -9.10 -25.39
N PRO A 272 -1.28 -10.32 -24.93
CA PRO A 272 -0.06 -10.56 -24.17
C PRO A 272 1.19 -10.27 -25.00
N ARG A 273 2.07 -9.42 -24.46
CA ARG A 273 3.34 -9.02 -25.12
C ARG A 273 4.57 -9.22 -24.25
N VAL A 274 4.39 -9.42 -22.95
CA VAL A 274 5.47 -9.63 -21.99
C VAL A 274 5.35 -11.00 -21.34
N TYR A 275 6.43 -11.77 -21.42
CA TYR A 275 6.61 -13.01 -20.69
C TYR A 275 7.56 -12.75 -19.52
N MET A 276 7.23 -13.23 -18.32
CA MET A 276 8.11 -13.10 -17.16
C MET A 276 8.33 -14.43 -16.47
N ARG A 277 9.59 -14.73 -16.12
CA ARG A 277 9.98 -15.89 -15.31
C ARG A 277 10.84 -15.44 -14.13
N SER A 278 10.47 -15.89 -12.94
CA SER A 278 11.20 -15.61 -11.71
C SER A 278 12.05 -16.82 -11.32
N LEU A 279 13.36 -16.65 -11.22
CA LEU A 279 14.31 -17.69 -10.81
C LEU A 279 14.84 -17.42 -9.41
N ALA A 280 15.21 -18.48 -8.71
CA ALA A 280 15.97 -18.38 -7.47
C ALA A 280 17.46 -18.59 -7.78
N THR A 281 18.37 -17.93 -7.06
CA THR A 281 19.81 -18.14 -7.26
C THR A 281 20.24 -19.60 -7.08
N ARG A 282 19.58 -20.34 -6.17
CA ARG A 282 19.86 -21.75 -5.79
C ARG A 282 21.28 -22.05 -5.32
N ASP A 283 22.14 -21.05 -5.26
CA ASP A 283 23.52 -21.11 -4.78
C ASP A 283 23.79 -19.98 -3.75
N PHE A 284 24.85 -20.16 -2.95
CA PHE A 284 25.12 -19.39 -1.73
C PHE A 284 26.11 -18.24 -1.87
N GLY A 285 26.61 -17.99 -3.08
CA GLY A 285 27.52 -16.89 -3.39
C GLY A 285 27.38 -16.30 -4.80
N SER A 286 26.36 -16.69 -5.56
CA SER A 286 26.07 -16.14 -6.88
C SER A 286 24.79 -15.32 -6.87
N GLU A 287 24.80 -14.22 -7.62
CA GLU A 287 23.67 -13.33 -7.86
C GLU A 287 22.78 -13.77 -9.03
N ILE A 288 23.19 -14.80 -9.78
CA ILE A 288 22.49 -15.40 -10.93
C ILE A 288 22.18 -16.89 -10.71
N SER A 289 21.23 -17.45 -11.45
CA SER A 289 21.03 -18.92 -11.52
C SER A 289 22.07 -19.53 -12.46
N ALA A 290 22.57 -20.72 -12.13
CA ALA A 290 23.47 -21.49 -13.00
C ALA A 290 22.84 -21.82 -14.37
N ALA A 291 21.51 -21.89 -14.44
CA ALA A 291 20.78 -22.14 -15.69
C ALA A 291 20.55 -20.87 -16.53
N LEU A 292 20.93 -19.68 -16.04
CA LEU A 292 20.66 -18.40 -16.71
C LEU A 292 21.06 -18.37 -18.20
N PRO A 293 22.26 -18.84 -18.61
CA PRO A 293 22.64 -18.84 -20.02
C PRO A 293 21.67 -19.63 -20.91
N ASP A 294 21.20 -20.77 -20.42
CA ASP A 294 20.27 -21.64 -21.16
C ASP A 294 18.85 -21.08 -21.16
N VAL A 295 18.44 -20.40 -20.08
CA VAL A 295 17.15 -19.69 -20.03
C VAL A 295 17.12 -18.50 -21.00
N ILE A 296 18.21 -17.72 -21.08
CA ILE A 296 18.35 -16.65 -22.07
C ILE A 296 18.28 -17.24 -23.48
N ALA A 297 19.00 -18.34 -23.74
CA ALA A 297 18.96 -19.03 -25.02
C ALA A 297 17.54 -19.48 -25.40
N ALA A 298 16.78 -20.04 -24.45
CA ALA A 298 15.38 -20.43 -24.65
C ALA A 298 14.50 -19.23 -25.04
N CYS A 299 14.63 -18.10 -24.34
CA CYS A 299 13.89 -16.87 -24.69
C CYS A 299 14.29 -16.32 -26.07
N LYS A 300 15.57 -16.38 -26.46
CA LYS A 300 16.01 -15.98 -27.80
C LYS A 300 15.33 -16.85 -28.87
N VAL A 301 15.39 -18.17 -28.71
CA VAL A 301 14.80 -19.12 -29.67
C VAL A 301 13.27 -19.01 -29.72
N ALA A 302 12.61 -18.64 -28.63
CA ALA A 302 11.17 -18.42 -28.59
C ALA A 302 10.69 -17.24 -29.45
N GLY A 303 11.59 -16.36 -29.89
CA GLY A 303 11.30 -15.28 -30.84
C GLY A 303 10.92 -13.93 -30.20
N PHE A 304 11.34 -13.67 -28.96
CA PHE A 304 11.18 -12.34 -28.35
C PHE A 304 12.09 -11.30 -29.02
N ASP A 305 11.64 -10.04 -29.07
CA ASP A 305 12.41 -8.94 -29.65
C ASP A 305 13.51 -8.45 -28.69
N LEU A 306 13.27 -8.57 -27.39
CA LEU A 306 14.16 -8.16 -26.32
C LEU A 306 14.10 -9.15 -25.14
N VAL A 307 15.26 -9.51 -24.60
CA VAL A 307 15.37 -10.22 -23.32
C VAL A 307 15.92 -9.27 -22.26
N ILE A 308 15.23 -9.15 -21.12
CA ILE A 308 15.67 -8.37 -19.97
C ILE A 308 15.97 -9.35 -18.83
N VAL A 309 17.16 -9.24 -18.24
CA VAL A 309 17.59 -10.04 -17.10
C VAL A 309 17.80 -9.14 -15.91
N GLU A 310 17.10 -9.38 -14.81
CA GLU A 310 17.31 -8.70 -13.53
C GLU A 310 17.99 -9.63 -12.54
N THR A 311 19.14 -9.21 -11.98
CA THR A 311 19.83 -9.99 -10.93
C THR A 311 19.23 -9.76 -9.54
N SER A 312 19.64 -10.58 -8.58
CA SER A 312 19.40 -10.31 -7.16
C SER A 312 20.17 -9.07 -6.68
N GLY A 313 19.99 -8.67 -5.42
CA GLY A 313 20.75 -7.55 -4.85
C GLY A 313 22.23 -7.89 -4.74
N ILE A 314 23.09 -7.17 -5.47
CA ILE A 314 24.54 -7.42 -5.49
C ILE A 314 25.32 -6.59 -4.46
N GLY A 315 26.47 -7.10 -4.05
CA GLY A 315 27.51 -6.38 -3.31
C GLY A 315 28.38 -5.51 -4.21
N GLN A 316 29.47 -4.96 -3.65
CA GLN A 316 30.34 -4.03 -4.38
C GLN A 316 31.25 -4.74 -5.40
N GLY A 317 31.69 -5.97 -5.14
CA GLY A 317 32.62 -6.73 -6.00
C GLY A 317 31.96 -7.78 -6.91
N ASP A 318 30.64 -7.68 -7.09
CA ASP A 318 29.84 -8.67 -7.83
C ASP A 318 29.51 -8.11 -9.23
N ALA A 319 29.79 -8.89 -10.28
CA ALA A 319 29.56 -8.49 -11.68
C ALA A 319 29.22 -9.69 -12.60
N ALA A 320 28.66 -10.78 -12.05
CA ALA A 320 28.48 -12.05 -12.76
C ALA A 320 27.50 -11.98 -13.93
N ILE A 321 26.66 -10.94 -14.03
CA ILE A 321 25.74 -10.76 -15.18
C ILE A 321 26.46 -10.40 -16.47
N VAL A 322 27.62 -9.72 -16.38
CA VAL A 322 28.34 -9.12 -17.52
C VAL A 322 28.58 -10.10 -18.69
N PRO A 323 29.10 -11.33 -18.48
CA PRO A 323 29.34 -12.26 -19.59
C PRO A 323 28.08 -12.85 -20.23
N HIS A 324 26.89 -12.56 -19.70
CA HIS A 324 25.63 -13.16 -20.14
C HIS A 324 24.69 -12.19 -20.87
N VAL A 325 25.05 -10.91 -20.95
CA VAL A 325 24.18 -9.85 -21.49
C VAL A 325 24.93 -8.98 -22.49
N ASP A 326 24.19 -8.36 -23.42
CA ASP A 326 24.77 -7.47 -24.42
C ASP A 326 24.93 -6.04 -23.88
N VAL A 327 24.01 -5.59 -23.02
CA VAL A 327 24.03 -4.25 -22.40
C VAL A 327 23.88 -4.35 -20.88
N PRO A 328 24.94 -4.11 -20.10
CA PRO A 328 24.85 -4.05 -18.64
C PRO A 328 24.43 -2.65 -18.14
N LEU A 329 23.33 -2.59 -17.39
CA LEU A 329 22.80 -1.44 -16.65
C LEU A 329 23.01 -1.65 -15.14
N TYR A 330 23.77 -0.74 -14.51
CA TYR A 330 23.94 -0.72 -13.05
C TYR A 330 22.99 0.26 -12.38
N VAL A 331 22.21 -0.22 -11.41
CA VAL A 331 21.23 0.57 -10.65
C VAL A 331 21.71 0.76 -9.21
N MET A 332 21.78 2.01 -8.77
CA MET A 332 22.19 2.38 -7.42
C MET A 332 21.33 3.49 -6.83
N THR A 333 21.50 3.79 -5.55
CA THR A 333 20.86 4.93 -4.88
C THR A 333 21.88 6.04 -4.60
N PRO A 334 21.45 7.28 -4.32
CA PRO A 334 22.36 8.35 -3.89
C PRO A 334 23.17 8.02 -2.63
N GLU A 335 22.67 7.13 -1.77
CA GLU A 335 23.35 6.71 -0.54
C GLU A 335 24.36 5.56 -0.75
N PHE A 336 25.56 5.89 -1.21
CA PHE A 336 26.68 4.93 -1.36
C PHE A 336 27.85 5.16 -0.40
N GLY A 337 27.71 6.09 0.56
CA GLY A 337 28.76 6.47 1.50
C GLY A 337 29.66 7.57 0.93
N ALA A 338 30.98 7.43 1.13
CA ALA A 338 31.96 8.40 0.61
C ALA A 338 32.22 8.17 -0.89
N ALA A 339 32.61 9.21 -1.62
CA ALA A 339 32.95 9.11 -3.04
C ALA A 339 34.05 8.08 -3.34
N SER A 340 34.99 7.85 -2.41
CA SER A 340 36.03 6.81 -2.54
C SER A 340 35.50 5.37 -2.50
N GLN A 341 34.24 5.15 -2.10
CA GLN A 341 33.60 3.85 -2.22
C GLN A 341 33.27 3.48 -3.66
N LEU A 342 33.12 4.48 -4.55
CA LEU A 342 32.82 4.24 -5.96
C LEU A 342 33.99 3.52 -6.67
N GLU A 343 35.22 3.72 -6.21
CA GLU A 343 36.42 3.02 -6.71
C GLU A 343 36.43 1.52 -6.39
N LYS A 344 35.54 1.05 -5.52
CA LYS A 344 35.43 -0.36 -5.11
C LYS A 344 34.25 -1.09 -5.73
N ILE A 345 33.45 -0.39 -6.55
CA ILE A 345 32.27 -0.97 -7.17
C ILE A 345 32.69 -1.48 -8.54
N ASP A 346 32.99 -2.77 -8.64
CA ASP A 346 33.45 -3.42 -9.87
C ASP A 346 32.47 -3.21 -11.02
N MET A 347 31.17 -3.20 -10.72
CA MET A 347 30.14 -2.99 -11.73
C MET A 347 30.24 -1.63 -12.44
N LEU A 348 30.88 -0.60 -11.85
CA LEU A 348 31.11 0.68 -12.54
C LEU A 348 32.16 0.59 -13.66
N ASP A 349 33.04 -0.41 -13.64
CA ASP A 349 33.98 -0.68 -14.74
C ASP A 349 33.29 -1.33 -15.94
N PHE A 350 32.31 -2.18 -15.68
CA PHE A 350 31.64 -2.96 -16.74
C PHE A 350 30.32 -2.36 -17.23
N ALA A 351 29.67 -1.49 -16.44
CA ALA A 351 28.39 -0.93 -16.80
C ALA A 351 28.47 -0.04 -18.05
N GLU A 352 27.61 -0.33 -19.03
CA GLU A 352 27.43 0.54 -20.18
C GLU A 352 26.59 1.75 -19.77
N PHE A 353 25.56 1.53 -18.96
CA PHE A 353 24.69 2.55 -18.40
C PHE A 353 24.64 2.47 -16.88
N VAL A 354 24.51 3.62 -16.21
CA VAL A 354 24.31 3.71 -14.77
C VAL A 354 23.04 4.48 -14.47
N ALA A 355 22.16 3.93 -13.63
CA ALA A 355 20.95 4.58 -13.14
C ALA A 355 21.07 4.83 -11.63
N ILE A 356 21.18 6.09 -11.23
CA ILE A 356 21.06 6.53 -9.85
C ILE A 356 19.56 6.72 -9.57
N ASN A 357 18.90 5.64 -9.17
CA ASN A 357 17.47 5.63 -8.88
C ASN A 357 17.17 6.23 -7.49
N LYS A 358 15.90 6.54 -7.22
CA LYS A 358 15.46 7.29 -6.03
C LYS A 358 16.11 8.67 -5.96
N PHE A 359 16.12 9.35 -7.11
CA PHE A 359 16.70 10.69 -7.23
C PHE A 359 15.99 11.77 -6.40
N ASP A 360 14.85 11.44 -5.77
CA ASP A 360 14.20 12.25 -4.72
C ASP A 360 14.99 12.32 -3.41
N ARG A 361 15.97 11.43 -3.22
CA ARG A 361 16.78 11.37 -2.00
C ARG A 361 17.77 12.51 -1.90
N LYS A 362 18.10 12.87 -0.66
CA LYS A 362 19.07 13.94 -0.38
C LYS A 362 20.45 13.56 -0.93
N GLY A 363 21.11 14.52 -1.58
CA GLY A 363 22.45 14.33 -2.14
C GLY A 363 22.46 13.71 -3.54
N ALA A 364 21.29 13.53 -4.18
CA ALA A 364 21.19 12.95 -5.53
C ALA A 364 22.02 13.70 -6.60
N LEU A 365 22.10 15.03 -6.55
CA LEU A 365 22.90 15.81 -7.48
C LEU A 365 24.41 15.62 -7.28
N ASP A 366 24.86 15.56 -6.02
CA ASP A 366 26.26 15.26 -5.70
C ASP A 366 26.61 13.82 -6.11
N ALA A 367 25.70 12.88 -5.84
CA ALA A 367 25.81 11.50 -6.29
C ALA A 367 25.97 11.40 -7.81
N LEU A 368 25.14 12.12 -8.58
CA LEU A 368 25.27 12.18 -10.04
C LEU A 368 26.65 12.66 -10.47
N ARG A 369 27.12 13.78 -9.90
CA ARG A 369 28.45 14.32 -10.21
C ARG A 369 29.56 13.31 -9.92
N ASP A 370 29.53 12.69 -8.75
CA ASP A 370 30.61 11.83 -8.28
C ASP A 370 30.66 10.51 -9.07
N VAL A 371 29.49 9.91 -9.35
CA VAL A 371 29.38 8.71 -10.19
C VAL A 371 29.76 9.02 -11.64
N SER A 372 29.31 10.13 -12.21
CA SER A 372 29.71 10.56 -13.56
C SER A 372 31.23 10.72 -13.70
N LYS A 373 31.87 11.34 -12.71
CA LYS A 373 33.34 11.44 -12.69
C LYS A 373 34.00 10.09 -12.55
N GLN A 374 33.48 9.20 -11.70
CA GLN A 374 34.06 7.87 -11.55
C GLN A 374 33.95 7.06 -12.85
N VAL A 375 32.77 7.02 -13.48
CA VAL A 375 32.57 6.33 -14.76
C VAL A 375 33.47 6.90 -15.86
N GLN A 376 33.67 8.22 -15.90
CA GLN A 376 34.62 8.85 -16.82
C GLN A 376 36.05 8.35 -16.62
N ARG A 377 36.50 8.22 -15.36
CA ARG A 377 37.83 7.72 -15.00
C ARG A 377 37.99 6.25 -15.41
N ASN A 378 37.02 5.41 -15.07
CA ASN A 378 37.02 3.98 -15.36
C ASN A 378 37.07 3.73 -16.88
N LYS A 379 36.40 4.57 -17.68
CA LYS A 379 36.43 4.52 -19.15
C LYS A 379 37.60 5.28 -19.79
N GLU A 380 38.48 5.88 -18.98
CA GLU A 380 39.57 6.77 -19.41
C GLU A 380 39.12 7.86 -20.41
N ALA A 381 37.86 8.29 -20.32
CA ALA A 381 37.20 9.14 -21.30
C ALA A 381 37.45 10.64 -21.03
N TRP A 382 38.72 11.02 -20.83
CA TRP A 382 39.13 12.37 -20.41
C TRP A 382 38.77 13.48 -21.41
N GLY A 383 38.57 13.12 -22.68
CA GLY A 383 38.11 14.03 -23.73
C GLY A 383 36.60 14.30 -23.75
N LYS A 384 35.80 13.57 -22.97
CA LYS A 384 34.36 13.80 -22.80
C LYS A 384 34.08 14.49 -21.47
N ARG A 385 33.02 15.28 -21.37
CA ARG A 385 32.65 15.90 -20.08
C ARG A 385 31.97 14.84 -19.19
N PRO A 386 32.08 14.92 -17.85
CA PRO A 386 31.38 14.00 -16.95
C PRO A 386 29.86 13.93 -17.19
N GLU A 387 29.22 15.05 -17.54
CA GLU A 387 27.80 15.16 -17.88
C GLU A 387 27.41 14.42 -19.17
N ASP A 388 28.38 14.11 -20.04
CA ASP A 388 28.17 13.33 -21.26
C ASP A 388 28.32 11.81 -21.00
N MET A 389 28.70 11.40 -19.77
CA MET A 389 28.75 9.98 -19.40
C MET A 389 27.33 9.37 -19.34
N PRO A 390 27.18 8.06 -19.60
CA PRO A 390 25.89 7.37 -19.59
C PRO A 390 25.39 7.11 -18.16
N VAL A 391 25.32 8.15 -17.34
CA VAL A 391 24.86 8.14 -15.95
C VAL A 391 23.59 8.98 -15.85
N PHE A 392 22.52 8.37 -15.34
CA PHE A 392 21.18 8.96 -15.31
C PHE A 392 20.61 8.99 -13.89
N GLY A 393 20.00 10.11 -13.51
CA GLY A 393 19.23 10.24 -12.28
C GLY A 393 17.76 9.85 -12.51
N THR A 394 17.28 8.78 -11.89
CA THR A 394 15.94 8.24 -12.18
C THR A 394 15.05 8.20 -10.94
N MET A 395 13.74 8.31 -11.13
CA MET A 395 12.75 8.12 -10.06
C MET A 395 11.66 7.14 -10.50
N ALA A 396 11.93 5.84 -10.42
CA ALA A 396 10.96 4.80 -10.81
C ALA A 396 9.66 4.82 -10.00
N ALA A 397 9.67 5.38 -8.78
CA ALA A 397 8.47 5.53 -7.95
C ALA A 397 7.53 6.65 -8.45
N ARG A 398 7.98 7.48 -9.40
CA ARG A 398 7.22 8.60 -9.94
C ARG A 398 6.67 8.22 -11.31
N PHE A 399 5.35 8.25 -11.42
CA PHE A 399 4.68 8.06 -12.70
C PHE A 399 5.16 9.10 -13.73
N ASN A 400 5.52 8.62 -14.92
CA ASN A 400 5.96 9.43 -16.06
C ASN A 400 7.18 10.32 -15.74
N ASP A 401 8.14 9.78 -15.00
CA ASP A 401 9.42 10.45 -14.74
C ASP A 401 10.22 10.69 -16.03
N ASP A 402 10.75 11.91 -16.19
CA ASP A 402 11.55 12.33 -17.33
C ASP A 402 12.99 11.80 -17.25
N GLY A 403 13.53 11.60 -16.04
CA GLY A 403 14.81 10.93 -15.82
C GLY A 403 14.81 9.48 -16.32
N VAL A 404 13.78 8.70 -15.97
CA VAL A 404 13.58 7.34 -16.52
C VAL A 404 13.41 7.37 -18.04
N THR A 405 12.69 8.36 -18.56
CA THR A 405 12.49 8.50 -20.02
C THR A 405 13.81 8.81 -20.74
N ALA A 406 14.69 9.62 -20.14
CA ALA A 406 16.02 9.89 -20.67
C ALA A 406 16.91 8.63 -20.72
N LEU A 407 16.89 7.83 -19.65
CA LEU A 407 17.58 6.53 -19.62
C LEU A 407 17.04 5.60 -20.70
N TYR A 408 15.71 5.47 -20.80
CA TYR A 408 15.04 4.66 -21.83
C TYR A 408 15.47 5.08 -23.24
N GLN A 409 15.46 6.37 -23.56
CA GLN A 409 15.84 6.86 -24.89
C GLN A 409 17.29 6.53 -25.26
N ALA A 410 18.20 6.59 -24.29
CA ALA A 410 19.59 6.21 -24.49
C ALA A 410 19.77 4.69 -24.65
N LEU A 411 19.06 3.88 -23.86
CA LEU A 411 19.05 2.43 -23.99
C LEU A 411 18.46 1.98 -25.33
N LEU A 412 17.35 2.59 -25.76
CA LEU A 412 16.66 2.23 -27.00
C LEU A 412 17.57 2.36 -28.22
N LEU A 413 18.34 3.46 -28.31
CA LEU A 413 19.31 3.67 -29.38
C LEU A 413 20.35 2.54 -29.40
N ARG A 414 20.91 2.21 -28.22
CA ARG A 414 21.92 1.18 -28.10
C ARG A 414 21.38 -0.21 -28.45
N LEU A 415 20.17 -0.53 -27.99
CA LEU A 415 19.52 -1.81 -28.28
C LEU A 415 19.20 -1.95 -29.78
N ALA A 416 18.83 -0.86 -30.46
CA ALA A 416 18.62 -0.85 -31.91
C ALA A 416 19.91 -1.18 -32.68
N GLU A 417 21.06 -0.63 -32.27
CA GLU A 417 22.38 -0.96 -32.85
C GLU A 417 22.74 -2.45 -32.70
N LEU A 418 22.24 -3.09 -31.64
CA LEU A 418 22.44 -4.52 -31.37
C LEU A 418 21.43 -5.43 -32.08
N GLY A 419 20.53 -4.86 -32.87
CA GLY A 419 19.57 -5.60 -33.69
C GLY A 419 18.14 -5.64 -33.14
N LEU A 420 17.79 -4.83 -32.14
CA LEU A 420 16.38 -4.65 -31.77
C LEU A 420 15.64 -4.00 -32.93
N HIS A 421 14.71 -4.73 -33.55
CA HIS A 421 13.86 -4.19 -34.60
C HIS A 421 12.82 -3.24 -34.00
N LEU A 422 12.87 -1.95 -34.36
CA LEU A 422 11.91 -0.95 -33.92
C LEU A 422 10.89 -0.68 -35.04
N PRO A 423 9.62 -1.08 -34.88
CA PRO A 423 8.59 -0.92 -35.93
C PRO A 423 8.35 0.53 -36.33
N LEU A 424 8.51 1.47 -35.39
CA LEU A 424 8.38 2.91 -35.65
C LEU A 424 9.73 3.59 -35.95
N GLY A 425 10.82 2.81 -36.03
CA GLY A 425 12.18 3.32 -36.12
C GLY A 425 12.66 4.02 -34.84
N VAL A 426 13.94 4.36 -34.79
CA VAL A 426 14.56 5.02 -33.64
C VAL A 426 13.92 6.40 -33.40
N ASP A 427 13.56 7.12 -34.47
CA ASP A 427 13.04 8.49 -34.41
C ASP A 427 11.50 8.61 -34.37
N GLY A 428 10.76 7.55 -34.70
CA GLY A 428 9.30 7.57 -34.77
C GLY A 428 8.55 7.14 -33.51
N GLY A 429 9.26 6.97 -32.38
CA GLY A 429 8.66 6.66 -31.08
C GLY A 429 7.65 7.72 -30.63
N ARG A 430 6.61 7.29 -29.89
CA ARG A 430 5.53 8.17 -29.42
C ARG A 430 5.89 9.00 -28.20
N LEU A 431 6.94 8.64 -27.45
CA LEU A 431 7.30 9.38 -26.26
C LEU A 431 7.97 10.71 -26.61
N PRO A 432 7.70 11.79 -25.85
CA PRO A 432 8.41 13.05 -26.02
C PRO A 432 9.93 12.88 -25.86
N ARG A 433 10.71 13.47 -26.76
CA ARG A 433 12.16 13.56 -26.61
C ARG A 433 12.51 14.41 -25.39
N VAL A 434 13.35 13.86 -24.52
CA VAL A 434 13.85 14.57 -23.34
C VAL A 434 15.36 14.74 -23.46
N HIS A 435 15.84 15.92 -23.07
CA HIS A 435 17.27 16.27 -23.11
C HIS A 435 17.91 16.30 -21.72
N THR A 436 17.18 15.89 -20.69
CA THR A 436 17.70 15.82 -19.32
C THR A 436 18.57 14.57 -19.11
N ARG A 437 19.42 14.61 -18.08
CA ARG A 437 20.16 13.44 -17.57
C ARG A 437 19.62 12.96 -16.22
N HIS A 438 18.73 13.71 -15.59
CA HIS A 438 18.13 13.32 -14.34
C HIS A 438 16.68 13.78 -14.23
N SER A 439 15.93 13.18 -13.32
CA SER A 439 14.58 13.64 -12.99
C SER A 439 14.58 15.14 -12.66
N SER A 440 13.76 15.91 -13.36
CA SER A 440 13.70 17.38 -13.20
C SER A 440 12.73 17.81 -12.10
N ASN A 441 11.78 16.94 -11.75
CA ASN A 441 10.66 17.31 -10.93
C ASN A 441 10.76 16.63 -9.55
N LEU A 442 11.29 17.37 -8.59
CA LEU A 442 11.52 16.93 -7.21
C LEU A 442 10.40 17.42 -6.25
N HIS A 443 9.13 17.33 -6.67
CA HIS A 443 8.02 17.68 -5.78
C HIS A 443 7.90 16.68 -4.62
N ALA A 444 8.42 17.05 -3.45
CA ALA A 444 8.23 16.32 -2.21
C ALA A 444 6.91 16.69 -1.54
N ILE A 445 6.11 15.69 -1.14
CA ILE A 445 4.88 15.90 -0.34
C ILE A 445 5.23 16.55 1.01
N VAL A 446 6.28 16.05 1.66
CA VAL A 446 6.87 16.64 2.88
C VAL A 446 8.27 17.11 2.54
N PRO A 447 8.57 18.42 2.63
CA PRO A 447 9.89 18.93 2.29
C PRO A 447 10.96 18.37 3.25
N PRO A 448 12.21 18.13 2.80
CA PRO A 448 13.26 17.51 3.62
C PRO A 448 13.51 18.23 4.97
N GLN A 449 13.35 19.55 5.01
CA GLN A 449 13.50 20.38 6.22
C GLN A 449 12.46 20.04 7.29
N ARG A 450 11.32 19.45 6.92
CA ARG A 450 10.23 19.05 7.81
C ARG A 450 10.21 17.54 8.05
N SER A 451 11.19 16.77 7.58
CA SER A 451 11.22 15.30 7.72
C SER A 451 11.05 14.78 9.15
N ARG A 452 11.40 15.58 10.17
CA ARG A 452 11.31 15.24 11.60
C ARG A 452 10.08 15.82 12.31
N TYR A 453 9.07 16.30 11.59
CA TYR A 453 7.88 16.95 12.17
C TYR A 453 7.18 16.12 13.26
N LEU A 454 7.12 14.78 13.12
CA LEU A 454 6.54 13.91 14.17
C LEU A 454 7.36 13.92 15.48
N ALA A 455 8.69 14.05 15.38
CA ALA A 455 9.55 14.22 16.56
C ALA A 455 9.30 15.58 17.21
N GLU A 456 9.16 16.65 16.41
CA GLU A 456 8.82 17.99 16.91
C GLU A 456 7.46 17.99 17.64
N ILE A 457 6.46 17.29 17.11
CA ILE A 457 5.15 17.12 17.75
C ILE A 457 5.29 16.37 19.08
N ALA A 458 6.02 15.26 19.10
CA ALA A 458 6.25 14.48 20.31
C ALA A 458 6.97 15.32 21.39
N ASP A 459 7.97 16.09 21.01
CA ASP A 459 8.71 16.97 21.91
C ASP A 459 7.85 18.13 22.41
N THR A 460 6.98 18.68 21.56
CA THR A 460 5.99 19.70 21.94
C THR A 460 5.05 19.18 23.03
N VAL A 461 4.48 17.97 22.86
CA VAL A 461 3.58 17.36 23.85
C VAL A 461 4.32 17.06 25.17
N ARG A 462 5.54 16.53 25.09
CA ARG A 462 6.36 16.26 26.29
C ARG A 462 6.75 17.54 27.01
N ALA A 463 7.13 18.58 26.28
CA ALA A 463 7.45 19.90 26.83
C ALA A 463 6.25 20.52 27.53
N TYR A 464 5.06 20.41 26.92
CA TYR A 464 3.81 20.84 27.54
C TYR A 464 3.58 20.15 28.89
N LYS A 465 3.65 18.80 28.94
CA LYS A 465 3.47 18.04 30.18
C LYS A 465 4.50 18.38 31.26
N ARG A 466 5.79 18.57 30.88
CA ARG A 466 6.82 19.02 31.82
C ARG A 466 6.48 20.38 32.42
N ARG A 467 6.06 21.34 31.58
CA ARG A 467 5.61 22.65 32.03
C ARG A 467 4.39 22.54 32.95
N VAL A 468 3.41 21.70 32.65
CA VAL A 468 2.28 21.48 33.56
C VAL A 468 2.75 21.04 34.94
N HIS A 469 3.64 20.04 35.03
CA HIS A 469 4.13 19.56 36.33
C HIS A 469 4.91 20.64 37.09
N GLU A 470 5.73 21.44 36.39
CA GLU A 470 6.43 22.56 37.01
C GLU A 470 5.46 23.61 37.55
N GLN A 471 4.47 24.02 36.76
CA GLN A 471 3.50 25.05 37.13
C GLN A 471 2.56 24.58 38.24
N ALA A 472 2.13 23.31 38.21
CA ALA A 472 1.36 22.69 39.29
C ALA A 472 2.15 22.67 40.62
N ARG A 473 3.45 22.35 40.58
CA ARG A 473 4.30 22.42 41.76
C ARG A 473 4.39 23.84 42.30
N LEU A 474 4.59 24.85 41.44
CA LEU A 474 4.62 26.25 41.86
C LEU A 474 3.31 26.68 42.51
N ALA A 475 2.15 26.32 41.91
CA ALA A 475 0.84 26.64 42.46
C ALA A 475 0.63 26.04 43.86
N ARG A 476 1.05 24.78 44.06
CA ARG A 476 1.04 24.11 45.36
C ARG A 476 1.92 24.81 46.38
N GLU A 477 3.17 25.11 46.03
CA GLU A 477 4.11 25.82 46.90
C GLU A 477 3.55 27.19 47.33
N ILE A 478 2.98 27.97 46.39
CA ILE A 478 2.36 29.28 46.68
C ILE A 478 1.23 29.13 47.69
N GLN A 479 0.32 28.17 47.48
CA GLN A 479 -0.80 27.93 48.38
C GLN A 479 -0.32 27.54 49.79
N GLN A 480 0.62 26.60 49.89
CA GLN A 480 1.17 26.11 51.15
C GLN A 480 1.87 27.22 51.95
N LEU A 481 2.67 28.06 51.28
CA LEU A 481 3.36 29.18 51.91
C LEU A 481 2.38 30.22 52.47
N ARG A 482 1.35 30.58 51.68
CA ARG A 482 0.30 31.53 52.13
C ARG A 482 -0.53 30.96 53.29
N ALA A 483 -0.90 29.68 53.23
CA ALA A 483 -1.62 29.01 54.31
C ALA A 483 -0.79 28.95 55.60
N THR A 484 0.51 28.66 55.49
CA THR A 484 1.46 28.66 56.62
C THR A 484 1.58 30.06 57.24
N ALA A 485 1.72 31.11 56.41
CA ALA A 485 1.78 32.48 56.90
C ALA A 485 0.51 32.87 57.67
N ALA A 486 -0.67 32.46 57.19
CA ALA A 486 -1.94 32.69 57.88
C ALA A 486 -1.99 31.99 59.25
N MET A 487 -1.57 30.72 59.34
CA MET A 487 -1.49 29.99 60.61
C MET A 487 -0.51 30.66 61.59
N LEU A 488 0.67 31.07 61.11
CA LEU A 488 1.67 31.77 61.94
C LEU A 488 1.15 33.11 62.46
N ALA A 489 0.39 33.85 61.65
CA ALA A 489 -0.20 35.12 62.06
C ALA A 489 -1.22 34.94 63.21
N VAL A 490 -1.95 33.83 63.22
CA VAL A 490 -2.94 33.50 64.27
C VAL A 490 -2.27 32.95 65.53
N ASP A 491 -1.41 31.93 65.39
CA ASP A 491 -0.88 31.17 66.54
C ASP A 491 0.38 31.77 67.15
N LYS A 492 1.11 32.59 66.38
CA LYS A 492 2.37 33.25 66.79
C LYS A 492 2.35 34.75 66.43
N PRO A 493 1.34 35.52 66.89
CA PRO A 493 1.20 36.94 66.53
C PRO A 493 2.38 37.82 66.97
N HIS A 494 3.14 37.37 67.98
CA HIS A 494 4.36 38.03 68.47
C HIS A 494 5.61 37.73 67.62
N ARG A 495 5.51 36.95 66.54
CA ARG A 495 6.62 36.63 65.62
C ARG A 495 6.28 36.98 64.15
N PRO A 496 5.96 38.24 63.82
CA PRO A 496 5.49 38.64 62.49
C PRO A 496 6.49 38.32 61.36
N LYS A 497 7.79 38.44 61.65
CA LYS A 497 8.87 38.12 60.69
C LYS A 497 8.82 36.70 60.11
N ALA A 498 8.25 35.74 60.84
CA ALA A 498 8.11 34.37 60.36
C ALA A 498 7.01 34.25 59.27
N ALA A 499 5.91 34.99 59.43
CA ALA A 499 4.85 35.09 58.42
C ALA A 499 5.29 35.92 57.21
N GLU A 500 6.03 37.02 57.43
CA GLU A 500 6.60 37.84 56.35
C GLU A 500 7.55 37.01 55.47
N ALA A 501 8.49 36.27 56.07
CA ALA A 501 9.44 35.44 55.32
C ALA A 501 8.74 34.36 54.46
N THR A 502 7.62 33.81 54.92
CA THR A 502 6.83 32.84 54.14
C THR A 502 6.07 33.52 52.99
N LEU A 503 5.54 34.73 53.20
CA LEU A 503 4.90 35.53 52.14
C LEU A 503 5.90 35.99 51.07
N ASP A 504 7.11 36.36 51.45
CA ASP A 504 8.17 36.73 50.51
C ASP A 504 8.52 35.56 49.57
N LEU A 505 8.64 34.35 50.12
CA LEU A 505 8.84 33.13 49.31
C LEU A 505 7.64 32.86 48.38
N ALA A 506 6.41 33.11 48.84
CA ALA A 506 5.22 32.93 48.01
C ALA A 506 5.20 33.91 46.83
N ALA A 507 5.55 35.19 47.06
CA ALA A 507 5.65 36.21 46.02
C ALA A 507 6.73 35.84 44.97
N GLN A 508 7.87 35.31 45.41
CA GLN A 508 8.91 34.82 44.50
C GLN A 508 8.43 33.66 43.61
N ARG A 509 7.64 32.73 44.16
CA ARG A 509 7.06 31.63 43.37
C ARG A 509 5.98 32.12 42.41
N GLU A 510 5.18 33.09 42.81
CA GLU A 510 4.13 33.68 41.99
C GLU A 510 4.67 34.41 40.75
N GLN A 511 5.85 35.04 40.85
CA GLN A 511 6.55 35.63 39.71
C GLN A 511 6.96 34.60 38.65
N ARG A 512 7.20 33.34 39.07
CA ARG A 512 7.55 32.21 38.18
C ARG A 512 6.34 31.47 37.63
N LEU A 513 5.15 31.72 38.18
CA LEU A 513 3.90 31.15 37.68
C LEU A 513 3.51 31.86 36.38
N HIS A 514 3.31 31.08 35.32
CA HIS A 514 2.99 31.60 34.00
C HIS A 514 1.64 32.35 34.03
N PRO A 515 1.48 33.46 33.27
CA PRO A 515 0.23 34.22 33.23
C PRO A 515 -1.02 33.37 32.96
N ASP A 516 -0.97 32.47 31.97
CA ASP A 516 -2.10 31.56 31.68
C ASP A 516 -2.44 30.62 32.84
N ALA A 517 -1.43 30.10 33.56
CA ALA A 517 -1.66 29.23 34.72
C ALA A 517 -2.28 30.01 35.88
N ARG A 518 -1.80 31.24 36.11
CA ARG A 518 -2.40 32.17 37.10
C ARG A 518 -3.86 32.47 36.74
N LYS A 519 -4.14 32.74 35.47
CA LYS A 519 -5.49 33.00 34.97
C LYS A 519 -6.41 31.79 35.16
N LEU A 520 -5.94 30.58 34.86
CA LEU A 520 -6.73 29.35 35.07
C LEU A 520 -7.15 29.17 36.53
N LEU A 521 -6.22 29.38 37.48
CA LEU A 521 -6.54 29.34 38.91
C LEU A 521 -7.49 30.45 39.33
N ALA A 522 -7.29 31.68 38.84
CA ALA A 522 -8.12 32.82 39.16
C ALA A 522 -9.57 32.66 38.65
N GLN A 523 -9.78 31.98 37.52
CA GLN A 523 -11.09 31.74 36.93
C GLN A 523 -11.81 30.52 37.50
N TRP A 524 -11.14 29.70 38.31
CA TRP A 524 -11.73 28.49 38.86
C TRP A 524 -13.00 28.71 39.70
N PRO A 525 -13.07 29.70 40.61
CA PRO A 525 -14.30 29.97 41.36
C PRO A 525 -15.50 30.33 40.47
N ASP A 526 -15.26 31.12 39.43
CA ASP A 526 -16.29 31.48 38.45
C ASP A 526 -16.74 30.27 37.64
N MET A 527 -15.80 29.38 37.28
CA MET A 527 -16.12 28.10 36.64
C MET A 527 -16.98 27.23 37.54
N GLN A 528 -16.62 27.09 38.82
CA GLN A 528 -17.44 26.34 39.79
C GLN A 528 -18.85 26.90 39.89
N LYS A 529 -19.00 28.23 39.96
CA LYS A 529 -20.29 28.90 39.99
C LYS A 529 -21.10 28.63 38.71
N ALA A 530 -20.47 28.70 37.55
CA ALA A 530 -21.13 28.48 36.27
C ALA A 530 -21.65 27.03 36.11
N TYR A 531 -20.97 26.04 36.67
CA TYR A 531 -21.38 24.63 36.62
C TYR A 531 -22.16 24.15 37.86
N ALA A 532 -22.42 25.04 38.84
CA ALA A 532 -23.18 24.69 40.05
C ALA A 532 -24.69 24.75 39.87
N GLY A 533 -25.18 25.61 38.96
CA GLY A 533 -26.61 25.82 38.71
C GLY A 533 -27.29 24.72 37.91
N ASP A 534 -28.61 24.84 37.72
CA ASP A 534 -29.41 23.95 36.88
C ASP A 534 -29.27 24.29 35.37
N GLU A 535 -28.78 25.48 35.03
CA GLU A 535 -28.56 25.98 33.66
C GLU A 535 -27.19 26.64 33.50
N TYR A 536 -26.66 26.57 32.28
CA TYR A 536 -25.45 27.26 31.81
C TYR A 536 -25.84 28.29 30.76
N VAL A 537 -25.58 29.57 31.03
CA VAL A 537 -25.97 30.68 30.15
C VAL A 537 -24.73 31.23 29.46
N VAL A 538 -24.71 31.20 28.13
CA VAL A 538 -23.68 31.85 27.30
C VAL A 538 -24.32 32.96 26.48
N LYS A 539 -23.81 34.17 26.60
CA LYS A 539 -24.21 35.29 25.74
C LYS A 539 -23.32 35.34 24.51
N ILE A 540 -23.89 35.09 23.34
CA ILE A 540 -23.20 35.20 22.05
C ILE A 540 -23.84 36.38 21.29
N ARG A 541 -23.14 37.51 21.24
CA ARG A 541 -23.68 38.78 20.73
C ARG A 541 -24.97 39.17 21.49
N ASP A 542 -26.09 39.30 20.78
CA ASP A 542 -27.40 39.66 21.34
C ASP A 542 -28.27 38.45 21.72
N LYS A 543 -27.76 37.22 21.55
CA LYS A 543 -28.51 35.98 21.85
C LYS A 543 -27.96 35.30 23.10
N GLU A 544 -28.86 35.00 24.04
CA GLU A 544 -28.57 34.11 25.16
C GLU A 544 -28.85 32.67 24.75
N VAL A 545 -27.84 31.82 24.86
CA VAL A 545 -27.98 30.37 24.72
C VAL A 545 -27.96 29.77 26.12
N ARG A 546 -29.07 29.13 26.50
CA ARG A 546 -29.22 28.46 27.79
C ARG A 546 -29.15 26.95 27.59
N THR A 547 -28.25 26.29 28.31
CA THR A 547 -28.10 24.84 28.29
C THR A 547 -28.45 24.28 29.66
N ARG A 548 -29.39 23.35 29.74
CA ARG A 548 -29.71 22.67 30.99
C ARG A 548 -28.53 21.81 31.44
N LEU A 549 -28.12 21.93 32.70
CA LEU A 549 -26.98 21.22 33.28
C LEU A 549 -27.36 19.96 34.06
N VAL A 550 -28.62 19.82 34.46
CA VAL A 550 -29.06 18.75 35.36
C VAL A 550 -30.13 17.88 34.73
N HIS A 551 -29.95 16.56 34.81
CA HIS A 551 -30.96 15.55 34.54
C HIS A 551 -31.41 14.92 35.86
N THR A 552 -32.72 14.91 36.14
CA THR A 552 -33.27 14.34 37.37
C THR A 552 -33.71 12.90 37.12
N THR A 553 -33.20 11.95 37.89
CA THR A 553 -33.58 10.53 37.76
C THR A 553 -34.99 10.28 38.31
N LEU A 554 -35.54 9.08 38.03
CA LEU A 554 -36.82 8.63 38.60
C LEU A 554 -36.84 8.63 40.13
N SER A 555 -35.68 8.44 40.78
CA SER A 555 -35.54 8.49 42.24
C SER A 555 -35.43 9.91 42.80
N GLY A 556 -35.50 10.94 41.95
CA GLY A 556 -35.36 12.35 42.34
C GLY A 556 -33.91 12.86 42.42
N ASN A 557 -32.91 12.04 42.09
CA ASN A 557 -31.51 12.44 42.15
C ASN A 557 -31.13 13.37 40.99
N LYS A 558 -30.51 14.51 41.30
CA LYS A 558 -29.97 15.45 40.31
C LYS A 558 -28.61 14.98 39.79
N ILE A 559 -28.53 14.59 38.53
CA ILE A 559 -27.29 14.19 37.84
C ILE A 559 -26.82 15.35 36.96
N ARG A 560 -25.62 15.87 37.24
CA ARG A 560 -25.02 16.95 36.44
C ARG A 560 -24.40 16.40 35.15
N LYS A 561 -24.54 17.14 34.05
CA LYS A 561 -23.91 16.83 32.74
C LYS A 561 -22.39 16.85 32.83
N VAL A 562 -21.81 17.77 33.59
CA VAL A 562 -20.36 17.88 33.84
C VAL A 562 -20.14 17.96 35.35
N VAL A 563 -19.25 17.11 35.87
CA VAL A 563 -18.91 17.06 37.30
C VAL A 563 -17.51 17.61 37.49
N LEU A 564 -17.40 18.73 38.22
CA LEU A 564 -16.12 19.34 38.54
C LEU A 564 -15.44 18.61 39.71
N PRO A 565 -14.09 18.53 39.72
CA PRO A 565 -13.35 18.04 40.88
C PRO A 565 -13.57 18.93 42.11
N LYS A 566 -13.42 18.33 43.29
CA LYS A 566 -13.48 19.01 44.60
C LYS A 566 -12.07 19.19 45.20
N TYR A 567 -11.06 19.39 44.35
CA TYR A 567 -9.69 19.56 44.82
C TYR A 567 -9.55 20.86 45.61
N GLU A 568 -8.88 20.77 46.76
CA GLU A 568 -8.48 21.94 47.55
C GLU A 568 -7.04 22.36 47.23
N ASP A 569 -6.16 21.43 46.85
CA ASP A 569 -4.79 21.72 46.43
C ASP A 569 -4.78 22.42 45.06
N HIS A 570 -4.27 23.65 45.04
CA HIS A 570 -4.09 24.44 43.82
C HIS A 570 -3.14 23.76 42.82
N GLY A 571 -2.23 22.90 43.29
CA GLY A 571 -1.39 22.08 42.42
C GLY A 571 -2.17 21.05 41.62
N GLU A 572 -2.99 20.23 42.29
CA GLU A 572 -3.84 19.24 41.59
C GLU A 572 -4.91 19.93 40.74
N LEU A 573 -5.47 21.06 41.19
CA LEU A 573 -6.41 21.85 40.41
C LEU A 573 -5.78 22.37 39.11
N LEU A 574 -4.63 23.05 39.18
CA LEU A 574 -3.97 23.60 38.00
C LEU A 574 -3.53 22.48 37.05
N LYS A 575 -3.00 21.38 37.60
CA LYS A 575 -2.65 20.19 36.81
C LYS A 575 -3.85 19.65 36.04
N TRP A 576 -4.99 19.51 36.70
CA TRP A 576 -6.24 19.07 36.06
C TRP A 576 -6.72 20.06 34.98
N LEU A 577 -6.76 21.37 35.29
CA LEU A 577 -7.15 22.41 34.33
C LEU A 577 -6.25 22.45 33.08
N MET A 578 -4.98 22.07 33.20
CA MET A 578 -4.05 22.05 32.08
C MET A 578 -4.04 20.71 31.31
N LEU A 579 -4.32 19.57 31.95
CA LEU A 579 -4.27 18.25 31.28
C LEU A 579 -5.63 17.75 30.80
N GLU A 580 -6.70 18.06 31.54
CA GLU A 580 -7.97 17.35 31.48
C GLU A 580 -9.18 18.27 31.73
N ASN A 581 -9.04 19.55 31.39
CA ASN A 581 -10.06 20.57 31.59
C ASN A 581 -11.48 20.14 31.19
N VAL A 582 -12.49 20.91 31.61
CA VAL A 582 -13.89 20.68 31.22
C VAL A 582 -14.04 20.55 29.70
N PRO A 583 -15.03 19.78 29.21
CA PRO A 583 -15.33 19.71 27.78
C PRO A 583 -15.48 21.11 27.18
N GLY A 584 -15.02 21.30 25.95
CA GLY A 584 -15.02 22.60 25.26
C GLY A 584 -13.95 23.58 25.73
N SER A 585 -13.04 23.16 26.62
CA SER A 585 -11.90 23.97 27.06
C SER A 585 -10.59 23.24 26.81
N PHE A 586 -9.55 23.99 26.41
CA PHE A 586 -8.22 23.41 26.15
C PHE A 586 -7.70 22.62 27.37
N PRO A 587 -7.09 21.42 27.18
CA PRO A 587 -6.70 20.80 25.90
C PRO A 587 -7.79 19.93 25.24
N TYR A 588 -9.06 20.10 25.62
CA TYR A 588 -10.22 19.43 25.04
C TYR A 588 -10.26 17.91 25.29
N THR A 589 -9.52 17.43 26.29
CA THR A 589 -9.41 16.00 26.62
C THR A 589 -10.77 15.37 26.92
N ALA A 590 -11.66 16.10 27.61
CA ALA A 590 -13.01 15.63 27.93
C ALA A 590 -14.03 15.88 26.79
N GLY A 591 -13.61 16.45 25.66
CA GLY A 591 -14.42 16.75 24.50
C GLY A 591 -14.16 18.13 23.92
N VAL A 592 -14.31 18.28 22.60
CA VAL A 592 -14.11 19.55 21.88
C VAL A 592 -15.29 20.53 22.03
N PHE A 593 -16.44 20.06 22.49
CA PHE A 593 -17.63 20.88 22.75
C PHE A 593 -17.95 20.90 24.24
N ALA A 594 -18.54 22.01 24.72
CA ALA A 594 -18.92 22.16 26.12
C ALA A 594 -19.97 21.12 26.57
N PHE A 595 -20.93 20.82 25.70
CA PHE A 595 -21.97 19.82 25.94
C PHE A 595 -22.26 19.05 24.65
N LYS A 596 -22.79 17.83 24.79
CA LYS A 596 -23.33 17.07 23.66
C LYS A 596 -24.53 17.80 23.05
N ARG A 597 -24.76 17.62 21.74
CA ARG A 597 -25.97 18.14 21.06
C ARG A 597 -27.21 17.46 21.65
N GLU A 598 -28.28 18.22 21.86
CA GLU A 598 -29.54 17.69 22.43
C GLU A 598 -30.45 17.05 21.37
N ASN A 599 -30.39 17.54 20.13
CA ASN A 599 -31.30 17.13 19.03
C ASN A 599 -30.63 16.26 17.96
N GLU A 600 -29.38 15.86 18.18
CA GLU A 600 -28.62 15.05 17.23
C GLU A 600 -27.77 14.03 17.99
N ASP A 601 -28.27 12.80 18.03
CA ASP A 601 -27.49 11.67 18.53
C ASP A 601 -26.28 11.43 17.59
N PRO A 602 -25.09 11.15 18.13
CA PRO A 602 -23.91 10.84 17.30
C PRO A 602 -24.08 9.61 16.41
N THR A 603 -25.11 8.78 16.65
CA THR A 603 -25.43 7.58 15.85
C THR A 603 -25.37 7.90 14.35
N ARG A 604 -24.54 7.12 13.65
CA ARG A 604 -24.34 7.20 12.20
C ARG A 604 -24.38 5.78 11.66
N MET A 605 -25.37 5.49 10.83
CA MET A 605 -25.69 4.13 10.43
C MET A 605 -24.93 3.74 9.16
N PHE A 606 -24.04 2.76 9.28
CA PHE A 606 -23.28 2.20 8.16
C PHE A 606 -24.16 1.26 7.34
N ALA A 607 -24.35 1.58 6.07
CA ALA A 607 -25.16 0.80 5.15
C ALA A 607 -24.60 0.82 3.72
N GLY A 608 -24.79 -0.31 3.04
CA GLY A 608 -24.41 -0.52 1.65
C GLY A 608 -24.61 -2.00 1.34
N GLU A 609 -25.57 -2.30 0.47
CA GLU A 609 -25.82 -3.66 -0.01
C GLU A 609 -26.55 -3.61 -1.36
N GLY A 610 -26.10 -4.44 -2.30
CA GLY A 610 -26.70 -4.55 -3.62
C GLY A 610 -26.58 -3.27 -4.44
N ASP A 611 -27.69 -2.87 -5.06
CA ASP A 611 -27.77 -1.71 -5.93
C ASP A 611 -28.07 -0.40 -5.15
N PRO A 612 -27.94 0.78 -5.81
CA PRO A 612 -28.28 2.06 -5.22
C PRO A 612 -29.70 2.13 -4.67
N PHE A 613 -30.66 1.46 -5.33
CA PHE A 613 -32.06 1.43 -4.91
C PHE A 613 -32.26 0.73 -3.56
N ARG A 614 -31.67 -0.45 -3.39
CA ARG A 614 -31.74 -1.21 -2.13
C ARG A 614 -31.07 -0.46 -0.99
N THR A 615 -29.90 0.11 -1.25
CA THR A 615 -29.20 0.89 -0.23
C THR A 615 -29.96 2.18 0.12
N ASN A 616 -30.58 2.85 -0.84
CA ASN A 616 -31.46 3.99 -0.57
C ASN A 616 -32.66 3.60 0.32
N ARG A 617 -33.32 2.48 0.03
CA ARG A 617 -34.40 1.95 0.89
C ARG A 617 -33.90 1.70 2.31
N ARG A 618 -32.69 1.15 2.46
CA ARG A 618 -32.06 0.95 3.77
C ARG A 618 -31.80 2.28 4.47
N PHE A 619 -31.25 3.30 3.80
CA PHE A 619 -31.05 4.62 4.42
C PHE A 619 -32.34 5.25 4.90
N LYS A 620 -33.43 5.13 4.13
CA LYS A 620 -34.75 5.64 4.53
C LYS A 620 -35.27 4.94 5.79
N LEU A 621 -35.18 3.61 5.83
CA LEU A 621 -35.54 2.81 7.01
C LEU A 621 -34.70 3.20 8.25
N LEU A 622 -33.38 3.27 8.10
CA LEU A 622 -32.48 3.52 9.23
C LEU A 622 -32.54 4.95 9.78
N SER A 623 -33.05 5.90 8.99
CA SER A 623 -33.20 7.30 9.38
C SER A 623 -34.64 7.69 9.64
N GLU A 624 -35.58 6.74 9.65
CA GLU A 624 -36.99 6.98 9.90
C GLU A 624 -37.21 7.58 11.29
N GLY A 625 -38.09 8.58 11.40
CA GLY A 625 -38.37 9.28 12.66
C GLY A 625 -37.24 10.16 13.21
N MET A 626 -36.04 10.13 12.63
CA MET A 626 -34.91 10.94 13.08
C MET A 626 -34.93 12.33 12.44
N PRO A 627 -34.85 13.44 13.22
CA PRO A 627 -34.83 14.79 12.67
C PRO A 627 -33.52 15.10 11.93
N ALA A 628 -32.39 14.53 12.36
CA ALA A 628 -31.10 14.66 11.68
C ALA A 628 -30.81 13.42 10.83
N LYS A 629 -30.45 13.61 9.55
CA LYS A 629 -30.15 12.52 8.61
C LYS A 629 -28.63 12.33 8.50
N ARG A 630 -28.10 11.35 9.23
CA ARG A 630 -26.65 11.06 9.29
C ARG A 630 -26.33 9.74 8.59
N LEU A 631 -26.14 9.80 7.28
CA LEU A 631 -25.92 8.62 6.44
C LEU A 631 -24.46 8.19 6.43
N SER A 632 -24.20 6.89 6.31
CA SER A 632 -22.84 6.37 6.15
C SER A 632 -22.81 5.25 5.12
N THR A 633 -22.14 5.50 4.01
CA THR A 633 -22.18 4.67 2.81
C THR A 633 -20.97 3.74 2.76
N ALA A 634 -21.26 2.45 2.56
CA ALA A 634 -20.29 1.40 2.27
C ALA A 634 -20.39 1.01 0.79
N PHE A 635 -19.31 1.15 0.02
CA PHE A 635 -19.28 0.73 -1.39
C PHE A 635 -18.85 -0.73 -1.52
N ASP A 636 -19.31 -1.41 -2.57
CA ASP A 636 -18.85 -2.75 -2.89
C ASP A 636 -17.36 -2.74 -3.29
N SER A 637 -16.74 -3.92 -3.32
CA SER A 637 -15.31 -4.01 -3.65
C SER A 637 -15.00 -3.50 -5.07
N VAL A 638 -15.92 -3.60 -6.02
CA VAL A 638 -15.75 -3.14 -7.40
C VAL A 638 -15.62 -1.60 -7.45
N THR A 639 -16.56 -0.89 -6.84
CA THR A 639 -16.51 0.58 -6.70
C THR A 639 -15.35 1.03 -5.83
N LEU A 640 -15.00 0.31 -4.75
CA LEU A 640 -13.86 0.67 -3.88
C LEU A 640 -12.52 0.72 -4.63
N TYR A 641 -12.39 -0.06 -5.70
CA TYR A 641 -11.21 -0.10 -6.56
C TYR A 641 -11.36 0.74 -7.84
N GLY A 642 -12.49 1.43 -8.03
CA GLY A 642 -12.71 2.34 -9.16
C GLY A 642 -12.93 1.62 -10.49
N HIS A 643 -13.54 0.44 -10.46
CA HIS A 643 -13.93 -0.34 -11.63
C HIS A 643 -15.43 -0.27 -11.87
N ASP A 644 -15.82 -0.46 -13.13
CA ASP A 644 -17.20 -0.70 -13.51
C ASP A 644 -17.56 -2.20 -13.29
N PRO A 645 -18.84 -2.53 -13.05
CA PRO A 645 -19.30 -3.91 -13.03
C PRO A 645 -19.11 -4.57 -14.41
N ASP A 646 -18.70 -5.84 -14.42
CA ASP A 646 -18.35 -6.59 -15.62
C ASP A 646 -18.87 -8.04 -15.52
N PRO A 647 -19.34 -8.67 -16.62
CA PRO A 647 -19.79 -10.06 -16.63
C PRO A 647 -18.70 -11.09 -16.30
N ARG A 648 -17.40 -10.71 -16.33
CA ARG A 648 -16.30 -11.59 -15.96
C ARG A 648 -16.52 -12.11 -14.54
N PRO A 649 -16.46 -13.44 -14.29
CA PRO A 649 -16.93 -14.03 -13.02
C PRO A 649 -16.24 -13.47 -11.77
N ASP A 650 -14.95 -13.15 -11.85
CA ASP A 650 -14.18 -12.59 -10.74
C ASP A 650 -14.53 -11.13 -10.38
N ILE A 651 -15.23 -10.42 -11.27
CA ILE A 651 -15.85 -9.11 -11.01
C ILE A 651 -17.33 -9.30 -10.66
N TYR A 652 -18.09 -10.02 -11.50
CA TYR A 652 -19.54 -10.19 -11.37
C TYR A 652 -19.95 -10.71 -9.99
N GLY A 653 -19.26 -11.74 -9.48
CA GLY A 653 -19.54 -12.33 -8.16
C GLY A 653 -19.29 -11.37 -6.98
N LYS A 654 -18.71 -10.19 -7.23
CA LYS A 654 -18.40 -9.17 -6.22
C LYS A 654 -19.29 -7.92 -6.31
N VAL A 655 -20.03 -7.75 -7.40
CA VAL A 655 -20.91 -6.59 -7.62
C VAL A 655 -22.04 -6.58 -6.58
N GLY A 656 -22.16 -5.49 -5.83
CA GLY A 656 -23.17 -5.31 -4.78
C GLY A 656 -22.97 -6.17 -3.52
N ASN A 657 -21.88 -6.93 -3.45
CA ASN A 657 -21.50 -7.70 -2.26
C ASN A 657 -20.64 -6.83 -1.33
N SER A 658 -20.89 -6.95 -0.03
CA SER A 658 -20.18 -6.21 1.02
C SER A 658 -20.29 -4.67 0.93
N GLY A 659 -21.17 -4.14 0.07
CA GLY A 659 -21.41 -2.72 -0.12
C GLY A 659 -22.35 -2.43 -1.29
N VAL A 660 -22.63 -1.16 -1.54
CA VAL A 660 -23.44 -0.71 -2.69
C VAL A 660 -22.58 -0.57 -3.95
N SER A 661 -23.09 -1.05 -5.08
CA SER A 661 -22.45 -0.85 -6.38
C SER A 661 -22.82 0.51 -6.98
N VAL A 662 -21.84 1.37 -7.21
CA VAL A 662 -22.00 2.70 -7.82
C VAL A 662 -20.93 2.88 -8.88
N ALA A 663 -21.34 2.88 -10.15
CA ALA A 663 -20.44 3.03 -11.29
C ALA A 663 -20.61 4.39 -11.97
N THR A 664 -21.83 4.96 -11.92
CA THR A 664 -22.19 6.17 -12.63
C THR A 664 -22.69 7.29 -11.71
N LEU A 665 -22.76 8.51 -12.27
CA LEU A 665 -23.42 9.63 -11.58
C LEU A 665 -24.90 9.34 -11.33
N ASP A 666 -25.58 8.62 -12.23
CA ASP A 666 -27.00 8.32 -12.07
C ASP A 666 -27.25 7.34 -10.92
N ASP A 667 -26.35 6.37 -10.71
CA ASP A 667 -26.36 5.51 -9.53
C ASP A 667 -26.24 6.34 -8.23
N MET A 668 -25.34 7.33 -8.21
CA MET A 668 -25.16 8.22 -7.06
C MET A 668 -26.41 9.06 -6.78
N LYS A 669 -27.09 9.53 -7.82
CA LYS A 669 -28.37 10.26 -7.70
C LYS A 669 -29.46 9.38 -7.09
N VAL A 670 -29.57 8.13 -7.57
CA VAL A 670 -30.53 7.16 -7.02
C VAL A 670 -30.22 6.89 -5.54
N LEU A 671 -28.95 6.66 -5.21
CA LEU A 671 -28.49 6.33 -3.86
C LEU A 671 -28.97 7.32 -2.81
N TYR A 672 -28.93 8.63 -3.12
CA TYR A 672 -29.34 9.69 -2.19
C TYR A 672 -30.69 10.34 -2.52
N SER A 673 -31.47 9.74 -3.41
CA SER A 673 -32.80 10.23 -3.75
C SER A 673 -33.71 10.33 -2.51
N GLY A 674 -34.37 11.48 -2.34
CA GLY A 674 -35.24 11.78 -1.20
C GLY A 674 -34.53 12.31 0.05
N PHE A 675 -33.21 12.51 0.01
CA PHE A 675 -32.46 13.24 1.03
C PHE A 675 -31.97 14.56 0.44
N ASP A 676 -32.32 15.70 1.06
CA ASP A 676 -31.80 17.01 0.67
C ASP A 676 -30.35 17.14 1.15
N LEU A 677 -29.39 17.00 0.23
CA LEU A 677 -27.96 17.01 0.55
C LEU A 677 -27.44 18.38 0.99
N CYS A 678 -28.20 19.45 0.74
CA CYS A 678 -27.87 20.80 1.18
C CYS A 678 -28.59 21.20 2.48
N ASP A 679 -29.42 20.31 3.05
CA ASP A 679 -30.10 20.58 4.31
C ASP A 679 -29.11 20.62 5.48
N PRO A 680 -29.16 21.63 6.38
CA PRO A 680 -28.21 21.78 7.48
C PRO A 680 -28.26 20.66 8.53
N SER A 681 -29.30 19.83 8.53
CA SER A 681 -29.48 18.66 9.39
C SER A 681 -29.16 17.32 8.68
N THR A 682 -28.72 17.38 7.42
CA THR A 682 -28.30 16.20 6.64
C THR A 682 -26.78 16.17 6.49
N SER A 683 -26.17 15.02 6.78
CA SER A 683 -24.75 14.79 6.54
C SER A 683 -24.50 13.37 6.04
N VAL A 684 -23.78 13.28 4.92
CA VAL A 684 -23.41 12.01 4.32
C VAL A 684 -21.92 11.76 4.54
N SER A 685 -21.59 10.58 5.05
CA SER A 685 -20.22 10.06 5.11
C SER A 685 -20.10 8.92 4.10
N MET A 686 -19.08 8.95 3.26
CA MET A 686 -18.86 7.93 2.24
C MET A 686 -17.47 7.35 2.43
N THR A 687 -17.36 6.05 2.72
CA THR A 687 -16.06 5.41 2.97
C THR A 687 -15.45 4.95 1.66
N ILE A 688 -14.55 5.76 1.10
CA ILE A 688 -13.87 5.50 -0.18
C ILE A 688 -12.42 6.01 -0.13
N ASN A 689 -11.51 5.32 -0.82
CA ASN A 689 -10.07 5.63 -0.81
C ASN A 689 -9.54 5.95 -2.22
N GLY A 690 -9.13 4.93 -2.99
CA GLY A 690 -8.48 5.10 -4.30
C GLY A 690 -9.25 6.02 -5.26
N PRO A 691 -10.53 5.72 -5.59
CA PRO A 691 -11.33 6.53 -6.49
C PRO A 691 -12.12 7.64 -5.75
N ALA A 692 -11.72 8.02 -4.52
CA ALA A 692 -12.41 9.04 -3.74
C ALA A 692 -12.63 10.37 -4.49
N PRO A 693 -11.67 10.90 -5.28
CA PRO A 693 -11.90 12.11 -6.06
C PRO A 693 -13.04 11.98 -7.08
N ALA A 694 -13.16 10.82 -7.74
CA ALA A 694 -14.21 10.55 -8.72
C ALA A 694 -15.58 10.43 -8.04
N ILE A 695 -15.67 9.66 -6.96
CA ILE A 695 -16.90 9.50 -6.16
C ILE A 695 -17.35 10.83 -5.53
N LEU A 696 -16.40 11.65 -5.05
CA LEU A 696 -16.69 12.97 -4.52
C LEU A 696 -17.23 13.91 -5.61
N ALA A 697 -16.69 13.84 -6.83
CA ALA A 697 -17.23 14.58 -7.96
C ALA A 697 -18.67 14.15 -8.27
N MET A 698 -18.98 12.85 -8.25
CA MET A 698 -20.35 12.36 -8.41
C MET A 698 -21.29 12.88 -7.32
N PHE A 699 -20.84 12.89 -6.06
CA PHE A 699 -21.64 13.41 -4.94
C PHE A 699 -21.91 14.91 -5.06
N PHE A 700 -20.91 15.72 -5.41
CA PHE A 700 -21.11 17.16 -5.61
C PHE A 700 -22.07 17.45 -6.76
N ASN A 701 -21.94 16.75 -7.89
CA ASN A 701 -22.88 16.89 -9.00
C ASN A 701 -24.30 16.46 -8.59
N THR A 702 -24.44 15.41 -7.77
CA THR A 702 -25.74 14.99 -7.22
C THR A 702 -26.37 16.08 -6.36
N ALA A 703 -25.61 16.70 -5.44
CA ALA A 703 -26.11 17.78 -4.59
C ALA A 703 -26.49 19.04 -5.40
N ILE A 704 -25.70 19.37 -6.43
CA ILE A 704 -26.00 20.49 -7.34
C ILE A 704 -27.29 20.22 -8.12
N ASP A 705 -27.42 19.02 -8.71
CA ASP A 705 -28.58 18.65 -9.51
C ASP A 705 -29.86 18.64 -8.67
N GLN A 706 -29.81 18.20 -7.40
CA GLN A 706 -30.95 18.30 -6.47
C GLN A 706 -31.48 19.74 -6.33
N GLN A 707 -30.59 20.73 -6.18
CA GLN A 707 -31.01 22.13 -6.05
C GLN A 707 -31.51 22.72 -7.37
N ILE A 708 -30.94 22.28 -8.50
CA ILE A 708 -31.45 22.66 -9.83
C ILE A 708 -32.87 22.12 -10.03
N ASP A 709 -33.12 20.87 -9.66
CA ASP A 709 -34.43 20.24 -9.80
C ASP A 709 -35.45 20.84 -8.82
N LYS A 710 -35.04 21.14 -7.58
CA LYS A 710 -35.84 21.90 -6.62
C LYS A 710 -36.22 23.28 -7.18
N PHE A 711 -35.25 24.02 -7.73
CA PHE A 711 -35.54 25.31 -8.35
C PHE A 711 -36.52 25.19 -9.52
N ARG A 712 -36.35 24.19 -10.38
CA ARG A 712 -37.26 23.94 -11.51
C ARG A 712 -38.67 23.62 -11.01
N ALA A 713 -38.81 22.80 -9.97
CA ALA A 713 -40.09 22.49 -9.35
C ALA A 713 -40.75 23.74 -8.74
N ASP A 714 -39.98 24.53 -7.99
CA ASP A 714 -40.49 25.71 -7.27
C ASP A 714 -40.83 26.89 -8.21
N ASN A 715 -40.16 26.99 -9.37
CA ASN A 715 -40.27 28.15 -10.27
C ASN A 715 -40.85 27.84 -11.66
N GLY A 716 -41.07 26.57 -12.00
CA GLY A 716 -41.56 26.13 -13.32
C GLY A 716 -40.64 26.47 -14.50
N ARG A 717 -39.35 26.75 -14.26
CA ARG A 717 -38.40 27.18 -15.30
C ARG A 717 -36.98 26.67 -15.04
N VAL A 718 -36.20 26.56 -16.12
CA VAL A 718 -34.76 26.27 -16.03
C VAL A 718 -34.00 27.54 -15.64
N ASN A 719 -33.01 27.38 -14.75
CA ASN A 719 -32.13 28.47 -14.35
C ASN A 719 -31.24 28.89 -15.55
N ARG A 720 -31.39 30.14 -16.04
CA ARG A 720 -30.59 30.66 -17.16
C ARG A 720 -29.30 31.29 -16.62
N PRO A 721 -28.13 31.03 -17.22
CA PRO A 721 -26.89 31.69 -16.83
C PRO A 721 -27.01 33.20 -17.14
N GLY A 722 -27.24 34.02 -16.11
CA GLY A 722 -27.43 35.47 -16.26
C GLY A 722 -28.19 36.17 -15.12
N ASN A 723 -29.07 35.47 -14.39
CA ASN A 723 -29.74 36.05 -13.22
C ASN A 723 -28.86 35.94 -11.97
N ARG A 724 -27.84 36.79 -11.87
CA ARG A 724 -27.09 37.05 -10.63
C ARG A 724 -27.91 37.90 -9.64
N GLY A 725 -29.07 37.38 -9.24
CA GLY A 725 -29.97 38.02 -8.29
C GLY A 725 -30.61 36.97 -7.41
N GLY A 726 -29.84 36.40 -6.48
CA GLY A 726 -30.33 35.43 -5.50
C GLY A 726 -29.26 34.45 -5.05
N CYS A 727 -28.67 34.74 -3.89
CA CYS A 727 -27.87 33.90 -3.01
C CYS A 727 -27.35 32.55 -3.56
N TRP A 728 -26.06 32.51 -3.84
CA TRP A 728 -25.23 31.38 -3.41
C TRP A 728 -24.59 31.81 -2.08
N VAL A 729 -24.98 31.16 -0.99
CA VAL A 729 -24.28 31.18 0.31
C VAL A 729 -23.81 29.76 0.58
#